data_AF-A0A8H5FSY0-F1
#
_entry.id   AF-A0A8H5FSY0-F1
#
_cell.length_a   1.000
_cell.length_b   1.000
_cell.length_c   1.000
_cell.angle_alpha   90.00
_cell.angle_beta   90.00
_cell.angle_gamma   90.00
#
_symmetry.space_group_name_H-M   'P 1'
#
loop_
_entity.id
_entity.type
_entity.pdbx_description
1 polymer ?
#
loop_
_entity_poly.entity_id
_entity_poly.type
_entity_poly.pdbx_seq_one_letter_code
_entity_poly.pdbx_strand_id
1 'polypeptide(L)'
;MVTRFSRRLSFFQILLASVMHLHAFLFLLSLLASFSLALHENDVGVVDWHKKLVGVPNTDSKHTAPVFHRAPERIGRNTKSLVLAVTNSNVLAALDSVNGSVAWRYVYEPQDNIVTFQKLRSVVTSLSGIGGATLRSFDALTGELLLEKRLHESESGLLVQPNYLGTFIAFGNTTRDIYTLTNGRTVTYVSSDVDYSNGGDIVWTWVSEDHRQILYSTLLPTDEAIYVVGLASSFASYTLQITALSPTTGKVLSTTSVPSSISNGLDDFVVLSNAIVWLESGVLKSLALTPSLKNKHVSLKNHSFEKITEIGLASQAAFVAVKSGGLGYLVTLEKGNVVLGKEFEASSDSFFSGGFDKDGRSYVSRVSSSAAAQKVGVQVFTPHLAEGKGAMKEYALSFDADTHGTINDVAIDSSNEASTSRLLVTTSTGVVQLWEQDKHVWTREEGLSEVNAAKFVELPELVSVLSGDSGLSNEGFVGRVIRQIKDAKDLPGYILRFVKRFATGSYESATSSATVASPSSSSSEPQLQLPFRDAFGFRQVLVVSTSYGKVYGIDTSNGKIIWSRILGGGAKAVEHGAKVIPVEGKMFVVKTVADLDDDSHNLEAAAPEVILVAKSVSGESITEETLLFHFNALTGNDILGSQSSLRGSPVTSNGFLDAYVLQGQRKKIVVVIDSQFKTYLYPPNAVSEEIFAAAITTGSLSVPLRVDTVHGQRRLVGHQFMSQTDSGRKDAYPTWTLSLPDGQDVQSVIAPIRDPIASIGKVLGDRTTLYKYLNPHIVLVLTAPHSSSSSALHPDGHVHAHCGLYLVDSVKGSVVYKVTLPTERGTCNVKATFTENWLVYHYYDGEYQGTGQTKGYKIVTVELYEGKQVDEKTKSSELSSFSDKMMDITAYQQAYVYPHAISAIAHTSTKFGITSKDIIVAHANNNIQSLSRRLLNPRRPVGRKPSSGEQEEFLIQYEPVIPDDPRKVLSHNYDVSNTRSIITSPALLESTSLVFAYGLDLFLTRVAPSNTFDVLSESFNKVQLVLTVTGLAVAILITRPMVKRKKLRERWY
;
A
#
# COMPACT_ATOMS: atom_id res chain seq x y z
N MET A 1 -34.36 35.84 76.03
CA MET A 1 -34.42 34.51 75.37
C MET A 1 -34.80 34.58 73.89
N VAL A 2 -35.64 35.55 73.47
CA VAL A 2 -36.13 35.69 72.08
C VAL A 2 -35.06 36.14 71.06
N THR A 3 -34.07 36.93 71.46
CA THR A 3 -33.00 37.42 70.56
C THR A 3 -31.94 36.38 70.18
N ARG A 4 -31.72 35.34 71.01
CA ARG A 4 -30.80 34.23 70.70
C ARG A 4 -31.40 33.20 69.75
N PHE A 5 -32.73 33.04 69.74
CA PHE A 5 -33.43 32.11 68.84
C PHE A 5 -33.53 32.67 67.42
N SER A 6 -33.80 33.97 67.28
CA SER A 6 -33.82 34.67 65.99
C SER A 6 -32.48 34.62 65.25
N ARG A 7 -31.35 34.83 65.95
CA ARG A 7 -30.01 34.73 65.32
C ARG A 7 -29.65 33.31 64.88
N ARG A 8 -30.10 32.27 65.58
CA ARG A 8 -29.86 30.87 65.16
C ARG A 8 -30.73 30.45 63.97
N LEU A 9 -31.97 30.94 63.89
CA LEU A 9 -32.84 30.70 62.72
C LEU A 9 -32.30 31.39 61.47
N SER A 10 -31.83 32.64 61.59
CA SER A 10 -31.20 33.37 60.49
C SER A 10 -29.93 32.67 60.00
N PHE A 11 -29.08 32.17 60.90
CA PHE A 11 -27.87 31.42 60.51
C PHE A 11 -28.21 30.09 59.82
N PHE A 12 -29.26 29.38 60.26
CA PHE A 12 -29.72 28.16 59.59
C PHE A 12 -30.36 28.42 58.22
N GLN A 13 -31.11 29.52 58.07
CA GLN A 13 -31.66 29.93 56.77
C GLN A 13 -30.56 30.34 55.78
N ILE A 14 -29.52 31.03 56.25
CA ILE A 14 -28.36 31.39 55.41
C ILE A 14 -27.59 30.12 55.02
N LEU A 15 -27.42 29.16 55.92
CA LEU A 15 -26.76 27.89 55.62
C LEU A 15 -27.57 27.05 54.62
N LEU A 16 -28.90 26.96 54.78
CA LEU A 16 -29.77 26.26 53.82
C LEU A 16 -29.79 26.94 52.45
N ALA A 17 -29.85 28.28 52.42
CA ALA A 17 -29.77 29.03 51.17
C ALA A 17 -28.41 28.81 50.47
N SER A 18 -27.31 28.78 51.22
CA SER A 18 -25.98 28.53 50.69
C SER A 18 -25.80 27.10 50.19
N VAL A 19 -26.40 26.10 50.86
CA VAL A 19 -26.40 24.70 50.41
C VAL A 19 -27.27 24.52 49.16
N MET A 20 -28.42 25.20 49.09
CA MET A 20 -29.26 25.19 47.88
C MET A 20 -28.60 25.90 46.70
N HIS A 21 -27.90 27.02 46.93
CA HIS A 21 -27.12 27.69 45.87
C HIS A 21 -25.93 26.84 45.42
N LEU A 22 -25.28 26.12 46.32
CA LEU A 22 -24.19 25.19 45.97
C LEU A 22 -24.72 24.00 45.15
N HIS A 23 -25.88 23.43 45.52
CA HIS A 23 -26.52 22.36 44.75
C HIS A 23 -27.02 22.85 43.40
N ALA A 24 -27.60 24.06 43.33
CA ALA A 24 -28.04 24.66 42.07
C ALA A 24 -26.84 25.00 41.17
N PHE A 25 -25.73 25.48 41.74
CA PHE A 25 -24.49 25.74 41.00
C PHE A 25 -23.84 24.45 40.50
N LEU A 26 -23.79 23.38 41.31
CA LEU A 26 -23.33 22.05 40.88
C LEU A 26 -24.23 21.43 39.81
N PHE A 27 -25.55 21.61 39.92
CA PHE A 27 -26.51 21.15 38.92
C PHE A 27 -26.38 21.93 37.60
N LEU A 28 -26.16 23.25 37.68
CA LEU A 28 -25.88 24.12 36.52
C LEU A 28 -24.53 23.77 35.88
N LEU A 29 -23.48 23.46 36.68
CA LEU A 29 -22.20 22.96 36.18
C LEU A 29 -22.36 21.60 35.48
N SER A 30 -23.23 20.72 35.99
CA SER A 30 -23.53 19.42 35.39
C SER A 30 -24.36 19.53 34.10
N LEU A 31 -25.16 20.59 33.95
CA LEU A 31 -25.91 20.91 32.73
C LEU A 31 -25.04 21.62 31.68
N LEU A 32 -24.07 22.44 32.12
CA LEU A 32 -23.07 23.08 31.25
C LEU A 32 -21.99 22.10 30.77
N ALA A 33 -21.80 20.97 31.46
CA ALA A 33 -21.11 19.79 30.92
C ALA A 33 -22.00 19.08 29.89
N SER A 34 -22.40 19.81 28.85
CA SER A 34 -23.00 19.21 27.66
C SER A 34 -21.96 18.30 27.03
N PHE A 35 -22.18 16.99 27.17
CA PHE A 35 -21.37 15.92 26.61
C PHE A 35 -21.10 16.18 25.13
N SER A 36 -19.84 16.45 24.78
CA SER A 36 -19.35 16.29 23.42
C SER A 36 -19.39 14.79 23.09
N LEU A 37 -20.50 14.32 22.53
CA LEU A 37 -20.57 13.01 21.88
C LEU A 37 -19.94 13.14 20.49
N ALA A 38 -18.62 13.27 20.45
CA ALA A 38 -17.81 12.98 19.28
C ALA A 38 -17.18 11.58 19.47
N LEU A 39 -16.72 10.96 18.38
CA LEU A 39 -15.76 9.85 18.45
C LEU A 39 -14.70 10.21 19.51
N HIS A 40 -14.37 9.30 20.43
CA HIS A 40 -13.42 9.58 21.50
C HIS A 40 -12.09 10.08 20.90
N GLU A 41 -11.84 11.39 20.96
CA GLU A 41 -10.60 12.02 20.47
C GLU A 41 -9.35 11.36 21.08
N ASN A 42 -9.51 10.82 22.29
CA ASN A 42 -8.47 10.10 23.02
C ASN A 42 -8.05 8.75 22.39
N ASP A 43 -8.86 8.18 21.48
CA ASP A 43 -8.58 6.88 20.85
C ASP A 43 -7.71 7.04 19.59
N VAL A 44 -7.68 8.24 19.02
CA VAL A 44 -6.92 8.56 17.80
C VAL A 44 -5.42 8.37 18.03
N GLY A 45 -4.80 7.53 17.21
CA GLY A 45 -3.39 7.16 17.32
C GLY A 45 -3.09 6.12 18.39
N VAL A 46 -4.13 5.59 19.07
CA VAL A 46 -4.01 4.52 20.08
C VAL A 46 -4.52 3.19 19.53
N VAL A 47 -5.69 3.20 18.90
CA VAL A 47 -6.30 2.01 18.27
C VAL A 47 -5.90 1.86 16.81
N ASP A 48 -5.45 2.94 16.19
CA ASP A 48 -5.18 3.07 14.78
C ASP A 48 -3.82 3.71 14.50
N TRP A 49 -3.31 3.46 13.30
CA TRP A 49 -2.11 4.12 12.79
C TRP A 49 -2.18 4.26 11.27
N HIS A 50 -1.53 5.31 10.77
CA HIS A 50 -1.42 5.62 9.34
C HIS A 50 0.04 5.84 8.97
N LYS A 51 0.51 5.13 7.95
CA LYS A 51 1.86 5.31 7.39
C LYS A 51 1.74 5.93 6.00
N LYS A 52 2.06 7.22 5.92
CA LYS A 52 2.07 8.01 4.69
C LYS A 52 3.34 7.73 3.87
N LEU A 53 3.18 7.15 2.67
CA LEU A 53 4.27 6.81 1.75
C LEU A 53 4.19 7.64 0.46
N VAL A 54 5.28 7.72 -0.29
CA VAL A 54 5.30 8.39 -1.61
C VAL A 54 5.48 7.38 -2.74
N GLY A 55 5.94 6.19 -2.41
CA GLY A 55 6.27 5.12 -3.34
C GLY A 55 7.73 5.13 -3.74
N VAL A 56 8.17 4.04 -4.38
CA VAL A 56 9.57 3.87 -4.76
C VAL A 56 9.95 4.92 -5.82
N PRO A 57 11.00 5.73 -5.59
CA PRO A 57 11.43 6.71 -6.57
C PRO A 57 11.79 6.07 -7.92
N ASN A 58 11.41 6.73 -9.00
CA ASN A 58 11.73 6.30 -10.35
C ASN A 58 13.16 6.71 -10.71
N THR A 59 14.07 5.74 -10.70
CA THR A 59 15.49 5.93 -10.99
C THR A 59 15.87 5.64 -12.44
N ASP A 60 14.89 5.40 -13.34
CA ASP A 60 15.15 5.02 -14.74
C ASP A 60 15.72 6.18 -15.57
N SER A 61 15.51 7.42 -15.13
CA SER A 61 16.01 8.64 -15.75
C SER A 61 16.45 9.66 -14.71
N LYS A 62 17.48 10.46 -15.02
CA LYS A 62 17.90 11.59 -14.18
C LYS A 62 16.83 12.66 -14.03
N HIS A 63 15.88 12.72 -14.96
CA HIS A 63 14.77 13.67 -14.93
C HIS A 63 13.57 13.16 -14.13
N THR A 64 13.66 11.96 -13.54
CA THR A 64 12.67 11.38 -12.63
C THR A 64 13.28 10.99 -11.28
N ALA A 65 14.60 10.77 -11.26
CA ALA A 65 15.35 10.38 -10.07
C ALA A 65 15.27 11.43 -8.94
N PRO A 66 15.41 11.01 -7.67
CA PRO A 66 15.45 11.91 -6.53
C PRO A 66 16.52 12.98 -6.64
N VAL A 67 16.18 14.23 -6.32
CA VAL A 67 17.15 15.33 -6.28
C VAL A 67 16.98 16.20 -5.05
N PHE A 68 18.10 16.69 -4.52
CA PHE A 68 18.05 17.75 -3.52
C PHE A 68 17.66 19.08 -4.16
N HIS A 69 16.82 19.82 -3.46
CA HIS A 69 16.38 21.14 -3.85
C HIS A 69 16.36 22.08 -2.65
N ARG A 70 17.17 23.14 -2.73
CA ARG A 70 17.16 24.24 -1.78
C ARG A 70 16.24 25.33 -2.31
N ALA A 71 15.03 25.38 -1.76
CA ALA A 71 14.05 26.39 -2.12
C ALA A 71 14.14 27.59 -1.14
N PRO A 72 14.10 28.84 -1.65
CA PRO A 72 14.11 30.03 -0.80
C PRO A 72 12.77 30.19 -0.08
N GLU A 73 12.80 30.56 1.20
CA GLU A 73 11.58 30.89 1.94
C GLU A 73 10.98 32.21 1.45
N ARG A 74 9.64 32.32 1.46
CA ARG A 74 8.92 33.53 1.01
C ARG A 74 9.29 34.78 1.82
N ILE A 75 9.77 34.62 3.06
CA ILE A 75 10.13 35.71 3.98
C ILE A 75 11.54 35.44 4.55
N GLY A 76 12.54 36.21 4.10
CA GLY A 76 13.92 36.14 4.59
C GLY A 76 14.91 35.62 3.56
N ARG A 77 16.17 35.43 3.96
CA ARG A 77 17.25 34.84 3.14
C ARG A 77 17.47 33.35 3.41
N ASN A 78 16.62 32.74 4.23
CA ASN A 78 16.74 31.32 4.58
C ASN A 78 16.24 30.44 3.44
N THR A 79 16.88 29.28 3.27
CA THR A 79 16.50 28.27 2.30
C THR A 79 16.16 26.99 3.04
N LYS A 80 15.08 26.31 2.65
CA LYS A 80 14.77 24.96 3.14
C LYS A 80 15.25 23.92 2.12
N SER A 81 15.95 22.88 2.59
CA SER A 81 16.41 21.78 1.74
C SER A 81 15.38 20.65 1.76
N LEU A 82 14.89 20.29 0.58
CA LEU A 82 13.90 19.24 0.33
C LEU A 82 14.49 18.21 -0.63
N VAL A 83 14.01 16.98 -0.54
CA VAL A 83 14.25 15.94 -1.55
C VAL A 83 13.01 15.83 -2.42
N LEU A 84 13.14 16.18 -3.69
CA LEU A 84 12.08 16.03 -4.67
C LEU A 84 12.22 14.67 -5.35
N ALA A 85 11.12 13.95 -5.48
CA ALA A 85 11.11 12.66 -6.16
C ALA A 85 9.81 12.46 -6.95
N VAL A 86 9.95 11.88 -8.14
CA VAL A 86 8.86 11.22 -8.86
C VAL A 86 8.94 9.73 -8.56
N THR A 87 7.81 9.09 -8.32
CA THR A 87 7.76 7.68 -7.91
C THR A 87 7.02 6.80 -8.90
N ASN A 88 7.32 5.50 -8.88
CA ASN A 88 6.64 4.48 -9.69
C ASN A 88 5.14 4.37 -9.36
N SER A 89 4.71 4.87 -8.21
CA SER A 89 3.30 4.96 -7.81
C SER A 89 2.59 6.21 -8.37
N ASN A 90 3.18 6.88 -9.36
CA ASN A 90 2.69 8.10 -10.01
C ASN A 90 2.48 9.27 -9.04
N VAL A 91 3.48 9.51 -8.18
CA VAL A 91 3.44 10.58 -7.17
C VAL A 91 4.62 11.52 -7.40
N LEU A 92 4.34 12.83 -7.39
CA LEU A 92 5.34 13.86 -7.22
C LEU A 92 5.37 14.27 -5.75
N ALA A 93 6.51 14.14 -5.08
CA ALA A 93 6.60 14.42 -3.65
C ALA A 93 7.84 15.23 -3.28
N ALA A 94 7.71 15.98 -2.18
CA ALA A 94 8.82 16.58 -1.47
C ALA A 94 8.94 15.95 -0.08
N LEU A 95 10.12 15.39 0.20
CA LEU A 95 10.48 14.87 1.51
C LEU A 95 11.34 15.91 2.24
N ASP A 96 11.11 16.05 3.55
CA ASP A 96 11.96 16.87 4.40
C ASP A 96 13.33 16.20 4.57
N SER A 97 14.39 16.93 4.23
CA SER A 97 15.76 16.39 4.29
C SER A 97 16.24 16.10 5.72
N VAL A 98 15.58 16.59 6.77
CA VAL A 98 16.04 16.39 8.16
C VAL A 98 15.49 15.11 8.77
N ASN A 99 14.20 14.84 8.59
CA ASN A 99 13.52 13.72 9.26
C ASN A 99 12.86 12.72 8.29
N GLY A 100 12.92 12.98 6.97
CA GLY A 100 12.30 12.13 5.95
C GLY A 100 10.77 12.18 5.96
N SER A 101 10.14 13.09 6.69
CA SER A 101 8.68 13.24 6.65
C SER A 101 8.23 13.78 5.29
N VAL A 102 7.00 13.44 4.88
CA VAL A 102 6.42 13.96 3.64
C VAL A 102 6.02 15.42 3.88
N ALA A 103 6.75 16.37 3.29
CA ALA A 103 6.39 17.79 3.36
C ALA A 103 5.10 18.04 2.58
N TRP A 104 5.05 17.53 1.35
CA TRP A 104 3.85 17.45 0.53
C TRP A 104 4.01 16.33 -0.50
N ARG A 105 2.88 15.83 -1.01
CA ARG A 105 2.83 14.92 -2.15
C ARG A 105 1.60 15.24 -2.99
N TYR A 106 1.73 15.05 -4.29
CA TYR A 106 0.63 15.14 -5.24
C TYR A 106 0.54 13.81 -5.99
N VAL A 107 -0.59 13.11 -5.81
CA VAL A 107 -0.85 11.80 -6.44
C VAL A 107 -1.57 12.05 -7.75
N TYR A 108 -0.97 11.63 -8.87
CA TYR A 108 -1.54 11.82 -10.20
C TYR A 108 -2.54 10.71 -10.51
N GLU A 109 -3.44 10.99 -11.44
CA GLU A 109 -4.39 10.00 -11.94
C GLU A 109 -3.67 8.79 -12.58
N PRO A 110 -4.18 7.55 -12.45
CA PRO A 110 -3.50 6.35 -12.97
C PRO A 110 -3.18 6.38 -14.47
N GLN A 111 -3.99 7.09 -15.26
CA GLN A 111 -3.79 7.28 -16.71
C GLN A 111 -2.85 8.45 -17.07
N ASP A 112 -2.52 9.31 -16.11
CA ASP A 112 -1.73 10.53 -16.30
C ASP A 112 -0.35 10.36 -15.64
N ASN A 113 0.45 9.42 -16.17
CA ASN A 113 1.74 9.07 -15.62
C ASN A 113 2.74 10.24 -15.73
N ILE A 114 3.43 10.58 -14.65
CA ILE A 114 4.51 11.57 -14.66
C ILE A 114 5.66 11.04 -15.50
N VAL A 115 6.11 11.87 -16.43
CA VAL A 115 7.11 11.52 -17.43
C VAL A 115 8.46 12.17 -17.11
N THR A 116 8.44 13.45 -16.70
CA THR A 116 9.64 14.21 -16.37
C THR A 116 9.29 15.37 -15.43
N PHE A 117 10.25 15.80 -14.61
CA PHE A 117 10.12 17.03 -13.82
C PHE A 117 11.42 17.85 -13.86
N GLN A 118 11.27 19.17 -13.65
CA GLN A 118 12.38 20.11 -13.54
C GLN A 118 12.11 21.10 -12.40
N LYS A 119 13.20 21.55 -11.74
CA LYS A 119 13.16 22.48 -10.61
C LYS A 119 13.88 23.79 -10.94
N LEU A 120 13.34 24.91 -10.45
CA LEU A 120 14.03 26.20 -10.45
C LEU A 120 13.54 27.09 -9.29
N ARG A 121 14.48 27.55 -8.45
CA ARG A 121 14.23 28.41 -7.28
C ARG A 121 13.13 27.91 -6.34
N SER A 122 11.91 28.43 -6.43
CA SER A 122 10.77 28.07 -5.57
C SER A 122 9.70 27.26 -6.31
N VAL A 123 10.00 26.78 -7.52
CA VAL A 123 9.03 26.13 -8.41
C VAL A 123 9.54 24.77 -8.86
N VAL A 124 8.63 23.80 -8.89
CA VAL A 124 8.79 22.47 -9.50
C VAL A 124 7.77 22.32 -10.60
N THR A 125 8.18 21.91 -11.78
CA THR A 125 7.30 21.72 -12.93
C THR A 125 7.44 20.30 -13.46
N SER A 126 6.33 19.67 -13.80
CA SER A 126 6.26 18.30 -14.32
C SER A 126 5.46 18.23 -15.61
N LEU A 127 5.81 17.24 -16.44
CA LEU A 127 5.02 16.80 -17.57
C LEU A 127 4.48 15.41 -17.27
N SER A 128 3.21 15.19 -17.56
CA SER A 128 2.53 13.91 -17.37
C SER A 128 1.66 13.53 -18.57
N GLY A 129 1.27 12.27 -18.65
CA GLY A 129 0.42 11.72 -19.70
C GLY A 129 1.20 11.35 -20.96
N ILE A 130 0.51 10.71 -21.90
CA ILE A 130 1.14 10.15 -23.10
C ILE A 130 1.82 11.27 -23.92
N GLY A 131 3.14 11.15 -24.12
CA GLY A 131 3.95 12.14 -24.82
C GLY A 131 4.12 13.49 -24.10
N GLY A 132 3.80 13.58 -22.80
CA GLY A 132 3.85 14.82 -22.01
C GLY A 132 2.64 15.73 -22.24
N ALA A 133 1.44 15.16 -22.28
CA ALA A 133 0.18 15.84 -22.60
C ALA A 133 -0.21 16.96 -21.62
N THR A 134 0.16 16.85 -20.35
CA THR A 134 -0.25 17.81 -19.32
C THR A 134 0.97 18.41 -18.64
N LEU A 135 1.01 19.74 -18.56
CA LEU A 135 1.99 20.52 -17.83
C LEU A 135 1.41 20.93 -16.48
N ARG A 136 2.14 20.67 -15.40
CA ARG A 136 1.81 21.16 -14.06
C ARG A 136 3.00 21.84 -13.40
N SER A 137 2.74 22.91 -12.66
CA SER A 137 3.75 23.65 -11.90
C SER A 137 3.29 23.84 -10.47
N PHE A 138 4.21 23.67 -9.51
CA PHE A 138 3.95 23.64 -8.08
C PHE A 138 4.93 24.56 -7.34
N ASP A 139 4.47 25.15 -6.25
CA ASP A 139 5.35 25.76 -5.26
C ASP A 139 6.16 24.67 -4.56
N ALA A 140 7.49 24.77 -4.62
CA ALA A 140 8.38 23.71 -4.16
C ALA A 140 8.32 23.45 -2.65
N LEU A 141 7.92 24.44 -1.85
CA LEU A 141 7.87 24.33 -0.38
C LEU A 141 6.52 23.81 0.12
N THR A 142 5.43 24.28 -0.49
CA THR A 142 4.05 24.02 -0.04
C THR A 142 3.34 22.94 -0.82
N GLY A 143 3.76 22.67 -2.07
CA GLY A 143 3.07 21.76 -2.98
C GLY A 143 1.80 22.34 -3.59
N GLU A 144 1.57 23.65 -3.43
CA GLU A 144 0.44 24.35 -4.05
C GLU A 144 0.55 24.31 -5.57
N LEU A 145 -0.51 23.88 -6.26
CA LEU A 145 -0.59 23.88 -7.73
C LEU A 145 -0.70 25.32 -8.23
N LEU A 146 0.33 25.79 -8.94
CA LEU A 146 0.42 27.14 -9.49
C LEU A 146 -0.13 27.24 -10.92
N LEU A 147 0.05 26.17 -11.71
CA LEU A 147 -0.35 26.12 -13.11
C LEU A 147 -0.70 24.68 -13.48
N GLU A 148 -1.81 24.49 -14.20
CA GLU A 148 -2.12 23.27 -14.93
C GLU A 148 -2.57 23.63 -16.35
N LYS A 149 -1.92 23.04 -17.36
CA LYS A 149 -2.26 23.27 -18.76
C LYS A 149 -2.16 21.97 -19.55
N ARG A 150 -3.22 21.66 -20.30
CA ARG A 150 -3.19 20.56 -21.28
C ARG A 150 -2.55 21.07 -22.57
N LEU A 151 -1.43 20.48 -22.97
CA LEU A 151 -0.64 20.87 -24.14
C LEU A 151 -1.16 20.19 -25.42
N HIS A 152 -1.65 18.96 -25.30
CA HIS A 152 -2.28 18.21 -26.41
C HIS A 152 -3.25 17.14 -25.90
N GLU A 153 -4.12 16.65 -26.78
CA GLU A 153 -5.02 15.53 -26.48
C GLU A 153 -4.23 14.23 -26.29
N SER A 154 -4.61 13.41 -25.30
CA SER A 154 -3.87 12.19 -24.95
C SER A 154 -3.78 11.19 -26.12
N GLU A 155 -4.78 11.18 -26.99
CA GLU A 155 -4.83 10.35 -28.22
C GLU A 155 -3.78 10.74 -29.26
N SER A 156 -3.36 12.01 -29.27
CA SER A 156 -2.30 12.51 -30.16
C SER A 156 -0.88 12.27 -29.62
N GLY A 157 -0.79 11.75 -28.39
CA GLY A 157 0.46 11.45 -27.71
C GLY A 157 1.23 10.32 -28.40
N LEU A 158 2.52 10.51 -28.61
CA LEU A 158 3.39 9.46 -29.14
C LEU A 158 3.66 8.42 -28.05
N LEU A 159 3.32 7.15 -28.31
CA LEU A 159 3.69 6.03 -27.45
C LEU A 159 5.15 5.66 -27.70
N VAL A 160 6.02 6.01 -26.76
CA VAL A 160 7.46 5.69 -26.80
C VAL A 160 7.82 4.86 -25.57
N GLN A 161 8.77 3.94 -25.72
CA GLN A 161 9.40 3.21 -24.62
C GLN A 161 10.91 3.47 -24.64
N PRO A 162 11.51 3.95 -23.54
CA PRO A 162 10.87 4.44 -22.30
C PRO A 162 9.94 5.65 -22.50
N ASN A 163 8.98 5.84 -21.60
CA ASN A 163 7.92 6.86 -21.72
C ASN A 163 8.44 8.31 -21.61
N TYR A 164 9.63 8.52 -21.01
CA TYR A 164 10.28 9.83 -20.87
C TYR A 164 10.98 10.34 -22.14
N LEU A 165 11.18 9.48 -23.13
CA LEU A 165 11.81 9.87 -24.37
C LEU A 165 10.98 10.93 -25.12
N GLY A 166 11.65 11.97 -25.59
CA GLY A 166 11.00 13.05 -26.33
C GLY A 166 10.25 14.05 -25.46
N THR A 167 10.53 14.09 -24.15
CA THR A 167 9.97 15.09 -23.24
C THR A 167 11.06 15.84 -22.50
N PHE A 168 10.90 17.16 -22.34
CA PHE A 168 11.86 18.00 -21.63
C PHE A 168 11.19 19.27 -21.11
N ILE A 169 11.65 19.79 -19.98
CA ILE A 169 11.18 21.05 -19.40
C ILE A 169 12.39 21.96 -19.21
N ALA A 170 12.34 23.15 -19.76
CA ALA A 170 13.34 24.18 -19.55
C ALA A 170 12.69 25.47 -19.07
N PHE A 171 13.37 26.17 -18.17
CA PHE A 171 12.94 27.48 -17.70
C PHE A 171 13.65 28.57 -18.50
N GLY A 172 12.95 29.66 -18.81
CA GLY A 172 13.53 30.88 -19.36
C GLY A 172 14.26 31.70 -18.29
N ASN A 173 14.26 33.02 -18.48
CA ASN A 173 14.94 33.94 -17.55
C ASN A 173 14.21 34.06 -16.21
N THR A 174 12.91 33.77 -16.19
CA THR A 174 12.09 33.75 -14.99
C THR A 174 11.66 32.32 -14.66
N THR A 175 11.28 32.06 -13.40
CA THR A 175 10.64 30.79 -12.98
C THR A 175 9.25 30.58 -13.58
N ARG A 176 8.80 31.57 -14.35
CA ARG A 176 7.45 31.76 -14.86
C ARG A 176 7.36 31.58 -16.37
N ASP A 177 8.52 31.56 -17.04
CA ASP A 177 8.68 31.27 -18.45
C ASP A 177 9.07 29.81 -18.60
N ILE A 178 8.18 29.00 -19.16
CA ILE A 178 8.37 27.55 -19.26
C ILE A 178 8.35 27.16 -20.73
N TYR A 179 9.40 26.46 -21.17
CA TYR A 179 9.49 25.82 -22.47
C TYR A 179 9.39 24.31 -22.29
N THR A 180 8.45 23.69 -23.01
CA THR A 180 8.21 22.25 -22.93
C THR A 180 8.45 21.60 -24.28
N LEU A 181 9.20 20.51 -24.29
CA LEU A 181 9.27 19.58 -25.42
C LEU A 181 8.29 18.44 -25.16
N THR A 182 7.41 18.17 -26.11
CA THR A 182 6.42 17.10 -26.07
C THR A 182 6.44 16.29 -27.37
N ASN A 183 6.04 15.02 -27.28
CA ASN A 183 6.01 14.08 -28.42
C ASN A 183 7.33 13.96 -29.20
N GLY A 184 8.46 14.38 -28.62
CA GLY A 184 9.77 14.45 -29.26
C GLY A 184 9.85 15.40 -30.46
N ARG A 185 8.87 16.29 -30.66
CA ARG A 185 8.77 17.12 -31.87
C ARG A 185 8.12 18.49 -31.71
N THR A 186 7.40 18.70 -30.60
CA THR A 186 6.62 19.92 -30.38
C THR A 186 7.24 20.71 -29.22
N VAL A 187 7.62 21.96 -29.48
CA VAL A 187 8.09 22.89 -28.46
C VAL A 187 7.02 23.94 -28.21
N THR A 188 6.61 24.08 -26.96
CA THR A 188 5.60 25.04 -26.54
C THR A 188 6.20 26.00 -25.52
N TYR A 189 5.98 27.29 -25.71
CA TYR A 189 6.29 28.33 -24.73
C TYR A 189 5.02 28.73 -23.99
N VAL A 190 5.07 28.60 -22.67
CA VAL A 190 4.01 28.99 -21.74
C VAL A 190 4.54 30.14 -20.88
N SER A 191 3.87 31.29 -20.97
CA SER A 191 4.19 32.48 -20.17
C SER A 191 3.16 32.69 -19.06
N SER A 192 3.59 33.34 -17.98
CA SER A 192 2.70 33.75 -16.88
C SER A 192 2.78 35.25 -16.58
N ASP A 193 3.09 36.07 -17.59
CA ASP A 193 3.03 37.53 -17.46
C ASP A 193 1.59 38.08 -17.49
N VAL A 194 1.42 39.23 -16.82
CA VAL A 194 0.22 39.73 -16.11
C VAL A 194 -0.84 40.39 -17.01
N ASP A 195 -0.63 40.50 -18.32
CA ASP A 195 -1.58 41.15 -19.24
C ASP A 195 -2.81 40.30 -19.58
N TYR A 196 -2.77 39.00 -19.27
CA TYR A 196 -3.91 38.09 -19.40
C TYR A 196 -4.35 37.69 -17.99
N SER A 197 -5.63 37.90 -17.67
CA SER A 197 -6.20 37.78 -16.33
C SER A 197 -6.03 36.40 -15.65
N ASN A 198 -5.53 35.39 -16.38
CA ASN A 198 -5.14 34.07 -15.89
C ASN A 198 -3.73 33.74 -16.46
N GLY A 199 -2.66 33.82 -15.65
CA GLY A 199 -1.32 33.40 -16.10
C GLY A 199 -1.28 31.94 -16.54
N GLY A 200 -0.37 31.57 -17.46
CA GLY A 200 -0.24 30.20 -17.96
C GLY A 200 -0.78 29.95 -19.37
N ASP A 201 -0.80 30.98 -20.20
CA ASP A 201 -1.22 30.86 -21.60
C ASP A 201 -0.08 30.44 -22.52
N ILE A 202 -0.46 29.67 -23.55
CA ILE A 202 0.45 29.25 -24.61
C ILE A 202 0.69 30.45 -25.50
N VAL A 203 1.92 30.95 -25.53
CA VAL A 203 2.30 32.12 -26.34
C VAL A 203 2.55 31.70 -27.79
N TRP A 204 3.31 30.62 -27.96
CA TRP A 204 3.56 30.02 -29.27
C TRP A 204 3.87 28.53 -29.14
N THR A 205 3.63 27.81 -30.24
CA THR A 205 3.98 26.40 -30.39
C THR A 205 4.71 26.21 -31.72
N TRP A 206 5.86 25.55 -31.67
CA TRP A 206 6.60 25.10 -32.83
C TRP A 206 6.48 23.58 -32.96
N VAL A 207 6.25 23.10 -34.18
CA VAL A 207 6.22 21.68 -34.51
C VAL A 207 7.25 21.42 -35.59
N SER A 208 8.13 20.45 -35.38
CA SER A 208 9.12 20.05 -36.38
C SER A 208 8.47 19.51 -37.65
N GLU A 209 8.90 19.96 -38.83
CA GLU A 209 8.35 19.55 -40.14
C GLU A 209 8.66 18.07 -40.49
N ASP A 210 9.79 17.53 -40.02
CA ASP A 210 10.25 16.17 -40.32
C ASP A 210 9.77 15.12 -39.29
N HIS A 211 8.52 14.68 -39.42
CA HIS A 211 7.83 13.86 -38.42
C HIS A 211 8.35 12.42 -38.21
N ARG A 212 9.19 11.86 -39.09
CA ARG A 212 9.48 10.40 -39.11
C ARG A 212 10.94 10.01 -38.89
N GLN A 213 11.89 10.95 -38.88
CA GLN A 213 13.32 10.63 -38.84
C GLN A 213 14.06 11.23 -37.65
N ILE A 214 13.46 12.18 -36.92
CA ILE A 214 14.13 12.95 -35.88
C ILE A 214 13.40 12.82 -34.55
N LEU A 215 14.13 12.50 -33.49
CA LEU A 215 13.65 12.52 -32.11
C LEU A 215 14.41 13.59 -31.33
N TYR A 216 13.74 14.70 -31.02
CA TYR A 216 14.28 15.70 -30.11
C TYR A 216 14.17 15.23 -28.67
N SER A 217 15.14 15.55 -27.83
CA SER A 217 15.16 15.12 -26.42
C SER A 217 15.53 16.22 -25.43
N THR A 218 16.20 17.30 -25.87
CA THR A 218 16.74 18.32 -24.97
C THR A 218 16.42 19.73 -25.46
N LEU A 219 16.11 20.63 -24.51
CA LEU A 219 15.96 22.07 -24.76
C LEU A 219 17.01 22.87 -24.00
N LEU A 220 17.61 23.85 -24.67
CA LEU A 220 18.48 24.83 -24.06
C LEU A 220 18.00 26.25 -24.41
N PRO A 221 17.24 26.91 -23.53
CA PRO A 221 16.87 28.30 -23.70
C PRO A 221 18.07 29.21 -23.36
N THR A 222 18.32 30.19 -24.22
CA THR A 222 19.26 31.30 -24.00
C THR A 222 18.58 32.62 -24.36
N ASP A 223 19.19 33.74 -23.99
CA ASP A 223 18.69 35.08 -24.36
C ASP A 223 18.61 35.29 -25.89
N GLU A 224 19.48 34.61 -26.64
CA GLU A 224 19.58 34.78 -28.10
C GLU A 224 18.69 33.80 -28.88
N ALA A 225 18.63 32.53 -28.44
CA ALA A 225 17.92 31.46 -29.12
C ALA A 225 17.54 30.31 -28.17
N ILE A 226 16.51 29.55 -28.52
CA ILE A 226 16.19 28.26 -27.90
C ILE A 226 16.72 27.16 -28.80
N TYR A 227 17.68 26.39 -28.30
CA TYR A 227 18.24 25.26 -29.04
C TYR A 227 17.46 23.99 -28.71
N VAL A 228 16.91 23.36 -29.74
CA VAL A 228 16.23 22.07 -29.68
C VAL A 228 17.19 21.04 -30.26
N VAL A 229 17.59 20.07 -29.42
CA VAL A 229 18.61 19.07 -29.77
C VAL A 229 17.98 17.69 -29.81
N GLY A 230 18.31 16.93 -30.84
CA GLY A 230 17.78 15.60 -31.09
C GLY A 230 18.71 14.73 -31.91
N LEU A 231 18.28 13.50 -32.15
CA LEU A 231 18.95 12.56 -33.02
C LEU A 231 18.11 12.29 -34.25
N ALA A 232 18.74 12.31 -35.42
CA ALA A 232 18.17 11.88 -36.68
C ALA A 232 18.73 10.50 -37.08
N SER A 233 17.86 9.57 -37.45
CA SER A 233 18.26 8.21 -37.87
C SER A 233 18.90 8.22 -39.25
N SER A 234 20.04 7.51 -39.38
CA SER A 234 20.72 7.22 -40.66
C SER A 234 20.92 5.71 -40.81
N PHE A 235 21.31 5.24 -42.00
CA PHE A 235 21.44 3.82 -42.34
C PHE A 235 22.40 3.02 -41.43
N ALA A 236 23.34 3.67 -40.75
CA ALA A 236 24.35 3.01 -39.91
C ALA A 236 24.62 3.67 -38.54
N SER A 237 24.15 4.90 -38.30
CA SER A 237 24.43 5.66 -37.06
C SER A 237 23.39 6.77 -36.84
N TYR A 238 23.38 7.35 -35.64
CA TYR A 238 22.55 8.52 -35.34
C TYR A 238 23.33 9.82 -35.59
N THR A 239 22.74 10.75 -36.34
CA THR A 239 23.29 12.08 -36.57
C THR A 239 22.66 13.10 -35.62
N LEU A 240 23.42 14.10 -35.18
CA LEU A 240 22.95 15.06 -34.19
C LEU A 240 22.25 16.22 -34.90
N GLN A 241 20.96 16.40 -34.62
CA GLN A 241 20.13 17.46 -35.19
C GLN A 241 19.98 18.61 -34.20
N ILE A 242 20.25 19.83 -34.65
CA ILE A 242 20.12 21.04 -33.84
C ILE A 242 19.24 22.05 -34.59
N THR A 243 18.21 22.54 -33.94
CA THR A 243 17.34 23.61 -34.44
C THR A 243 17.35 24.77 -33.45
N ALA A 244 17.68 25.97 -33.92
CA ALA A 244 17.64 27.20 -33.13
C ALA A 244 16.32 27.94 -33.41
N LEU A 245 15.55 28.23 -32.36
CA LEU A 245 14.27 28.94 -32.41
C LEU A 245 14.39 30.34 -31.78
N SER A 246 13.62 31.30 -32.29
CA SER A 246 13.46 32.61 -31.68
C SER A 246 12.69 32.49 -30.35
N PRO A 247 13.21 32.98 -29.21
CA PRO A 247 12.54 32.85 -27.92
C PRO A 247 11.17 33.54 -27.86
N THR A 248 11.02 34.66 -28.58
CA THR A 248 9.79 35.47 -28.57
C THR A 248 8.73 34.99 -29.56
N THR A 249 9.12 34.41 -30.70
CA THR A 249 8.17 34.09 -31.79
C THR A 249 8.06 32.61 -32.12
N GLY A 250 8.96 31.76 -31.62
CA GLY A 250 9.04 30.35 -31.97
C GLY A 250 9.48 30.07 -33.41
N LYS A 251 9.82 31.09 -34.21
CA LYS A 251 10.29 30.92 -35.59
C LYS A 251 11.68 30.30 -35.63
N VAL A 252 11.91 29.41 -36.59
CA VAL A 252 13.21 28.79 -36.84
C VAL A 252 14.20 29.84 -37.34
N LEU A 253 15.31 30.00 -36.62
CA LEU A 253 16.45 30.86 -36.99
C LEU A 253 17.43 30.10 -37.88
N SER A 254 17.77 28.88 -37.50
CA SER A 254 18.63 27.98 -38.26
C SER A 254 18.44 26.52 -37.83
N THR A 255 18.74 25.61 -38.74
CA THR A 255 18.74 24.17 -38.49
C THR A 255 19.99 23.57 -39.13
N THR A 256 20.72 22.74 -38.37
CA THR A 256 21.93 22.08 -38.83
C THR A 256 21.90 20.61 -38.40
N SER A 257 22.27 19.72 -39.32
CA SER A 257 22.57 18.32 -39.03
C SER A 257 24.07 18.14 -38.95
N VAL A 258 24.57 17.74 -37.78
CA VAL A 258 25.98 17.43 -37.56
C VAL A 258 26.16 15.93 -37.85
N PRO A 259 27.02 15.55 -38.81
CA PRO A 259 27.32 14.15 -39.08
C PRO A 259 28.13 13.58 -37.91
N SER A 260 27.39 13.12 -36.90
CA SER A 260 27.88 12.41 -35.74
C SER A 260 27.64 10.93 -35.99
N SER A 261 28.60 10.07 -35.66
CA SER A 261 28.42 8.61 -35.74
C SER A 261 28.06 8.06 -34.37
N ILE A 262 26.97 8.56 -33.78
CA ILE A 262 26.54 8.18 -32.43
C ILE A 262 25.96 6.76 -32.45
N SER A 263 26.39 5.92 -31.51
CA SER A 263 26.03 4.50 -31.43
C SER A 263 25.08 4.18 -30.29
N ASN A 264 25.22 4.81 -29.11
CA ASN A 264 24.41 4.52 -27.91
C ASN A 264 23.23 5.50 -27.73
N GLY A 265 22.76 6.14 -28.81
CA GLY A 265 21.59 7.00 -28.78
C GLY A 265 21.79 8.25 -27.90
N LEU A 266 20.82 8.54 -27.02
CA LEU A 266 20.77 9.79 -26.25
C LEU A 266 21.83 9.89 -25.14
N ASP A 267 22.44 8.78 -24.72
CA ASP A 267 23.45 8.77 -23.66
C ASP A 267 24.84 9.23 -24.13
N ASP A 268 25.06 9.30 -25.45
CA ASP A 268 26.33 9.67 -26.05
C ASP A 268 26.48 11.19 -26.26
N PHE A 269 25.50 12.02 -25.87
CA PHE A 269 25.65 13.48 -25.89
C PHE A 269 25.12 14.17 -24.63
N VAL A 270 25.68 15.34 -24.32
CA VAL A 270 25.26 16.22 -23.24
C VAL A 270 25.15 17.65 -23.77
N VAL A 271 24.06 18.32 -23.41
CA VAL A 271 23.85 19.74 -23.70
C VAL A 271 24.26 20.56 -22.48
N LEU A 272 25.15 21.52 -22.70
CA LEU A 272 25.74 22.40 -21.68
C LEU A 272 25.30 23.85 -21.96
N SER A 273 25.61 24.78 -21.04
CA SER A 273 25.11 26.17 -21.04
C SER A 273 25.21 26.91 -22.39
N ASN A 274 26.24 26.66 -23.20
CA ASN A 274 26.41 27.28 -24.52
C ASN A 274 27.01 26.33 -25.58
N ALA A 275 27.00 25.03 -25.34
CA ALA A 275 27.66 24.06 -26.21
C ALA A 275 27.03 22.67 -26.10
N ILE A 276 27.24 21.86 -27.13
CA ILE A 276 26.88 20.43 -27.12
C ILE A 276 28.18 19.63 -27.17
N VAL A 277 28.26 18.60 -26.33
CA VAL A 277 29.37 17.65 -26.34
C VAL A 277 28.82 16.27 -26.65
N TRP A 278 29.48 15.53 -27.54
CA TRP A 278 29.13 14.15 -27.83
C TRP A 278 30.35 13.27 -27.93
N LEU A 279 30.13 11.97 -27.72
CA LEU A 279 31.11 10.92 -27.85
C LEU A 279 30.96 10.25 -29.22
N GLU A 280 32.07 10.13 -29.96
CA GLU A 280 32.09 9.47 -31.26
C GLU A 280 33.31 8.56 -31.36
N SER A 281 33.08 7.25 -31.39
CA SER A 281 34.14 6.21 -31.44
C SER A 281 35.25 6.45 -30.40
N GLY A 282 34.86 6.85 -29.19
CA GLY A 282 35.77 7.12 -28.07
C GLY A 282 36.35 8.53 -28.00
N VAL A 283 36.10 9.38 -29.00
CA VAL A 283 36.60 10.76 -29.06
C VAL A 283 35.51 11.74 -28.63
N LEU A 284 35.81 12.61 -27.66
CA LEU A 284 34.92 13.71 -27.29
C LEU A 284 35.00 14.83 -28.32
N LYS A 285 33.84 15.21 -28.86
CA LYS A 285 33.67 16.35 -29.75
C LYS A 285 32.74 17.37 -29.10
N SER A 286 33.01 18.65 -29.33
CA SER A 286 32.23 19.75 -28.79
C SER A 286 31.87 20.76 -29.88
N LEU A 287 30.69 21.36 -29.78
CA LEU A 287 30.21 22.40 -30.69
C LEU A 287 29.63 23.55 -29.88
N ALA A 288 30.25 24.73 -30.01
CA ALA A 288 29.72 25.96 -29.43
C ALA A 288 28.45 26.41 -30.18
N LEU A 289 27.37 26.65 -29.44
CA LEU A 289 26.08 27.03 -29.99
C LEU A 289 26.02 28.54 -30.26
N THR A 290 25.59 28.90 -31.46
CA THR A 290 25.26 30.29 -31.85
C THR A 290 23.96 30.26 -32.65
N PRO A 291 23.18 31.36 -32.70
CA PRO A 291 21.90 31.39 -33.42
C PRO A 291 22.01 31.03 -34.91
N SER A 292 23.19 31.20 -35.51
CA SER A 292 23.47 30.85 -36.91
C SER A 292 23.91 29.40 -37.14
N LEU A 293 24.29 28.67 -36.08
CA LEU A 293 24.78 27.28 -36.11
C LEU A 293 25.91 27.00 -37.14
N LYS A 294 26.79 27.99 -37.39
CA LYS A 294 27.90 27.90 -38.37
C LYS A 294 29.24 27.46 -37.78
N ASN A 295 29.32 27.28 -36.46
CA ASN A 295 30.57 26.91 -35.79
C ASN A 295 31.03 25.51 -36.22
N LYS A 296 32.34 25.29 -36.25
CA LYS A 296 32.92 23.96 -36.46
C LYS A 296 33.12 23.27 -35.10
N HIS A 297 32.99 21.96 -35.10
CA HIS A 297 33.23 21.17 -33.91
C HIS A 297 34.73 21.04 -33.58
N VAL A 298 35.04 20.93 -32.30
CA VAL A 298 36.39 20.73 -31.76
C VAL A 298 36.48 19.35 -31.15
N SER A 299 37.50 18.58 -31.54
CA SER A 299 37.74 17.21 -31.04
C SER A 299 38.89 17.18 -30.04
N LEU A 300 38.68 16.52 -28.91
CA LEU A 300 39.73 16.25 -27.94
C LEU A 300 40.57 15.05 -28.41
N LYS A 301 41.83 15.31 -28.78
CA LYS A 301 42.76 14.26 -29.27
C LYS A 301 43.44 13.53 -28.10
N ASN A 302 43.91 12.30 -28.34
CA ASN A 302 44.74 11.49 -27.44
C ASN A 302 44.06 10.91 -26.18
N HIS A 303 42.73 10.82 -26.16
CA HIS A 303 41.97 10.15 -25.10
C HIS A 303 40.83 9.32 -25.71
N SER A 304 40.64 8.10 -25.17
CA SER A 304 39.54 7.20 -25.56
C SER A 304 38.59 7.05 -24.38
N PHE A 305 37.39 7.60 -24.52
CA PHE A 305 36.31 7.53 -23.53
C PHE A 305 35.29 6.46 -23.91
N GLU A 306 34.67 5.87 -22.90
CA GLU A 306 33.62 4.86 -23.04
C GLU A 306 32.23 5.47 -22.80
N LYS A 307 32.12 6.36 -21.81
CA LYS A 307 30.85 6.93 -21.37
C LYS A 307 30.97 8.38 -20.95
N ILE A 308 29.93 9.17 -21.21
CA ILE A 308 29.76 10.52 -20.65
C ILE A 308 28.52 10.57 -19.75
N THR A 309 28.58 11.41 -18.72
CA THR A 309 27.53 11.52 -17.71
C THR A 309 27.36 13.00 -17.32
N GLU A 310 26.19 13.58 -17.59
CA GLU A 310 25.78 14.87 -17.00
C GLU A 310 25.54 14.71 -15.50
N ILE A 311 26.02 15.64 -14.67
CA ILE A 311 26.03 15.52 -13.20
C ILE A 311 25.31 16.69 -12.50
N GLY A 312 24.31 17.29 -13.13
CA GLY A 312 23.59 18.47 -12.62
C GLY A 312 24.38 19.78 -12.69
N LEU A 313 25.45 19.84 -13.49
CA LEU A 313 26.34 20.99 -13.65
C LEU A 313 26.36 21.57 -15.07
N ALA A 314 25.37 21.22 -15.91
CA ALA A 314 25.25 21.73 -17.27
C ALA A 314 25.32 23.27 -17.38
N SER A 315 24.78 24.01 -16.40
CA SER A 315 24.83 25.48 -16.36
C SER A 315 26.23 26.06 -16.19
N GLN A 316 27.17 25.31 -15.58
CA GLN A 316 28.59 25.66 -15.49
C GLN A 316 29.44 24.95 -16.55
N ALA A 317 28.79 24.37 -17.56
CA ALA A 317 29.42 23.64 -18.65
C ALA A 317 30.39 22.53 -18.18
N ALA A 318 29.97 21.77 -17.17
CA ALA A 318 30.75 20.67 -16.59
C ALA A 318 29.99 19.33 -16.64
N PHE A 319 30.72 18.25 -16.89
CA PHE A 319 30.21 16.86 -16.93
C PHE A 319 31.33 15.86 -16.58
N VAL A 320 31.02 14.58 -16.45
CA VAL A 320 32.02 13.52 -16.21
C VAL A 320 32.17 12.63 -17.43
N ALA A 321 33.41 12.31 -17.81
CA ALA A 321 33.71 11.36 -18.88
C ALA A 321 34.57 10.21 -18.35
N VAL A 322 34.17 8.97 -18.60
CA VAL A 322 34.82 7.74 -18.12
C VAL A 322 35.58 7.06 -19.27
N LYS A 323 36.84 6.69 -19.04
CA LYS A 323 37.68 5.94 -20.00
C LYS A 323 37.49 4.42 -19.85
N SER A 324 37.81 3.69 -20.93
CA SER A 324 37.75 2.22 -21.04
C SER A 324 38.70 1.42 -20.13
N GLY A 325 39.35 2.09 -19.17
CA GLY A 325 40.23 1.49 -18.16
C GLY A 325 39.81 1.82 -16.72
N GLY A 326 38.60 2.36 -16.54
CA GLY A 326 38.05 2.68 -15.22
C GLY A 326 38.57 3.97 -14.60
N LEU A 327 38.89 4.98 -15.41
CA LEU A 327 39.27 6.33 -14.94
C LEU A 327 38.26 7.35 -15.44
N GLY A 328 37.60 8.05 -14.52
CA GLY A 328 36.68 9.15 -14.77
C GLY A 328 37.37 10.50 -14.67
N TYR A 329 37.01 11.45 -15.54
CA TYR A 329 37.51 12.83 -15.51
C TYR A 329 36.35 13.79 -15.35
N LEU A 330 36.47 14.76 -14.44
CA LEU A 330 35.64 15.96 -14.47
C LEU A 330 36.08 16.80 -15.67
N VAL A 331 35.18 16.99 -16.62
CA VAL A 331 35.42 17.73 -17.85
C VAL A 331 34.67 19.05 -17.79
N THR A 332 35.34 20.14 -18.16
CA THR A 332 34.77 21.49 -18.21
C THR A 332 34.97 22.08 -19.60
N LEU A 333 34.11 23.00 -20.01
CA LEU A 333 34.29 23.76 -21.25
C LEU A 333 34.79 25.17 -20.97
N GLU A 334 35.98 25.47 -21.46
CA GLU A 334 36.55 26.82 -21.43
C GLU A 334 36.60 27.40 -22.85
N LYS A 335 35.82 28.46 -23.11
CA LYS A 335 35.71 29.09 -24.44
C LYS A 335 35.40 28.10 -25.58
N GLY A 336 34.58 27.08 -25.29
CA GLY A 336 34.19 26.05 -26.25
C GLY A 336 35.21 24.91 -26.45
N ASN A 337 36.34 24.92 -25.71
CA ASN A 337 37.30 23.82 -25.71
C ASN A 337 37.09 22.90 -24.51
N VAL A 338 37.22 21.61 -24.74
CA VAL A 338 37.12 20.56 -23.72
C VAL A 338 38.41 20.54 -22.88
N VAL A 339 38.28 20.81 -21.58
CA VAL A 339 39.38 20.80 -20.61
C VAL A 339 39.17 19.66 -19.61
N LEU A 340 40.17 18.78 -19.49
CA LEU A 340 40.18 17.71 -18.49
C LEU A 340 40.66 18.26 -17.15
N GLY A 341 39.80 18.13 -16.14
CA GLY A 341 40.09 18.51 -14.76
C GLY A 341 40.46 17.31 -13.90
N LYS A 342 39.85 17.21 -12.72
CA LYS A 342 40.16 16.20 -11.70
C LYS A 342 39.85 14.78 -12.20
N GLU A 343 40.77 13.87 -11.91
CA GLU A 343 40.62 12.43 -12.14
C GLU A 343 40.01 11.72 -10.92
N PHE A 344 39.16 10.74 -11.22
CA PHE A 344 38.50 9.83 -10.29
C PHE A 344 38.73 8.40 -10.77
N GLU A 345 38.88 7.45 -9.87
CA GLU A 345 38.70 6.05 -10.26
C GLU A 345 37.20 5.83 -10.56
N ALA A 346 36.89 5.03 -11.57
CA ALA A 346 35.54 4.77 -12.01
C ALA A 346 35.40 3.27 -12.25
N SER A 347 34.54 2.62 -11.48
CA SER A 347 34.06 1.27 -11.76
C SER A 347 32.67 1.32 -12.40
N SER A 348 32.19 0.19 -12.90
CA SER A 348 30.77 0.04 -13.31
C SER A 348 29.80 0.47 -12.21
N ASP A 349 30.19 0.27 -10.95
CA ASP A 349 29.37 0.52 -9.76
C ASP A 349 29.63 1.90 -9.13
N SER A 350 30.26 2.82 -9.89
CA SER A 350 30.52 4.19 -9.46
C SER A 350 29.43 5.14 -9.98
N PHE A 351 28.75 5.79 -9.04
CA PHE A 351 27.77 6.84 -9.31
C PHE A 351 28.45 8.22 -9.24
N PHE A 352 28.12 9.09 -10.19
CA PHE A 352 28.57 10.48 -10.21
C PHE A 352 27.38 11.41 -10.08
N SER A 353 27.50 12.39 -9.18
CA SER A 353 26.47 13.39 -8.91
C SER A 353 27.12 14.72 -8.58
N GLY A 354 26.46 15.84 -8.85
CA GLY A 354 26.99 17.17 -8.65
C GLY A 354 25.88 18.16 -8.33
N GLY A 355 26.27 19.34 -7.84
CA GLY A 355 25.33 20.36 -7.44
C GLY A 355 26.01 21.65 -7.02
N PHE A 356 25.22 22.55 -6.45
CA PHE A 356 25.65 23.88 -6.01
C PHE A 356 25.47 24.03 -4.50
N ASP A 357 26.48 24.59 -3.83
CA ASP A 357 26.38 24.96 -2.41
C ASP A 357 25.48 26.19 -2.20
N LYS A 358 25.36 26.70 -0.96
CA LYS A 358 24.44 27.84 -0.68
C LYS A 358 24.96 29.15 -1.27
N ASP A 359 26.23 29.21 -1.64
CA ASP A 359 26.85 30.36 -2.30
C ASP A 359 26.86 30.20 -3.84
N GLY A 360 26.26 29.13 -4.37
CA GLY A 360 26.18 28.85 -5.81
C GLY A 360 27.44 28.25 -6.42
N ARG A 361 28.35 27.72 -5.60
CA ARG A 361 29.61 27.12 -6.07
C ARG A 361 29.45 25.62 -6.27
N SER A 362 30.09 25.08 -7.29
CA SER A 362 29.93 23.66 -7.65
C SER A 362 30.69 22.72 -6.74
N TYR A 363 30.14 21.52 -6.59
CA TYR A 363 30.80 20.35 -6.06
C TYR A 363 30.43 19.13 -6.91
N VAL A 364 31.30 18.12 -6.89
CA VAL A 364 31.15 16.86 -7.62
C VAL A 364 31.43 15.72 -6.66
N SER A 365 30.58 14.70 -6.65
CA SER A 365 30.78 13.51 -5.85
C SER A 365 30.89 12.26 -6.71
N ARG A 366 31.75 11.35 -6.26
CA ARG A 366 31.80 9.96 -6.70
C ARG A 366 31.37 9.08 -5.54
N VAL A 367 30.48 8.14 -5.80
CA VAL A 367 30.03 7.14 -4.83
C VAL A 367 30.25 5.76 -5.40
N SER A 368 31.06 4.95 -4.74
CA SER A 368 31.34 3.58 -5.14
C SER A 368 30.80 2.62 -4.08
N SER A 369 29.98 1.66 -4.50
CA SER A 369 29.44 0.63 -3.61
C SER A 369 30.23 -0.67 -3.73
N SER A 370 30.47 -1.36 -2.61
CA SER A 370 31.00 -2.72 -2.59
C SER A 370 30.09 -3.59 -1.72
N ALA A 371 29.25 -4.41 -2.38
CA ALA A 371 28.31 -5.29 -1.70
C ALA A 371 29.03 -6.34 -0.83
N ALA A 372 30.11 -6.94 -1.34
CA ALA A 372 30.89 -7.93 -0.59
C ALA A 372 31.54 -7.36 0.68
N ALA A 373 31.94 -6.08 0.65
CA ALA A 373 32.54 -5.40 1.79
C ALA A 373 31.51 -4.69 2.70
N GLN A 374 30.23 -4.66 2.31
CA GLN A 374 29.14 -3.96 3.01
C GLN A 374 29.50 -2.48 3.31
N LYS A 375 30.20 -1.84 2.37
CA LYS A 375 30.72 -0.48 2.49
C LYS A 375 30.45 0.32 1.23
N VAL A 376 30.14 1.59 1.43
CA VAL A 376 30.01 2.59 0.37
C VAL A 376 31.06 3.67 0.60
N GLY A 377 31.94 3.85 -0.39
CA GLY A 377 32.93 4.92 -0.41
C GLY A 377 32.35 6.16 -1.08
N VAL A 378 32.51 7.32 -0.44
CA VAL A 378 32.03 8.61 -0.96
C VAL A 378 33.20 9.58 -1.02
N GLN A 379 33.42 10.13 -2.20
CA GLN A 379 34.43 11.16 -2.47
C GLN A 379 33.72 12.42 -2.95
N VAL A 380 33.89 13.54 -2.24
CA VAL A 380 33.33 14.84 -2.60
C VAL A 380 34.47 15.79 -2.97
N PHE A 381 34.49 16.21 -4.23
CA PHE A 381 35.44 17.17 -4.79
C PHE A 381 34.78 18.53 -4.96
N THR A 382 35.44 19.56 -4.43
CA THR A 382 34.98 20.95 -4.50
C THR A 382 36.02 21.79 -5.24
N PRO A 383 35.81 22.13 -6.52
CA PRO A 383 36.84 22.74 -7.38
C PRO A 383 37.37 24.10 -6.90
N HIS A 384 36.52 24.90 -6.25
CA HIS A 384 36.83 26.29 -5.92
C HIS A 384 37.69 26.47 -4.65
N LEU A 385 37.87 25.41 -3.84
CA LEU A 385 38.67 25.45 -2.62
C LEU A 385 40.18 25.35 -2.92
N ALA A 386 41.01 25.52 -1.88
CA ALA A 386 42.47 25.44 -1.97
C ALA A 386 43.08 26.34 -3.07
N GLU A 387 42.68 27.62 -3.09
CA GLU A 387 43.15 28.62 -4.09
C GLU A 387 42.88 28.18 -5.54
N GLY A 388 41.76 27.48 -5.79
CA GLY A 388 41.38 27.00 -7.11
C GLY A 388 42.05 25.68 -7.53
N LYS A 389 42.83 25.04 -6.65
CA LYS A 389 43.37 23.68 -6.86
C LYS A 389 42.36 22.57 -6.52
N GLY A 390 41.26 22.95 -5.87
CA GLY A 390 40.19 22.06 -5.42
C GLY A 390 40.55 21.28 -4.15
N ALA A 391 39.53 20.97 -3.34
CA ALA A 391 39.67 20.12 -2.17
C ALA A 391 38.85 18.83 -2.35
N MET A 392 39.39 17.70 -1.87
CA MET A 392 38.72 16.40 -1.89
C MET A 392 38.53 15.92 -0.47
N LYS A 393 37.32 15.45 -0.18
CA LYS A 393 36.98 14.81 1.09
C LYS A 393 36.46 13.41 0.81
N GLU A 394 36.99 12.44 1.54
CA GLU A 394 36.61 11.05 1.41
C GLU A 394 36.12 10.51 2.75
N TYR A 395 35.04 9.73 2.70
CA TYR A 395 34.53 8.99 3.85
C TYR A 395 33.86 7.70 3.36
N ALA A 396 33.80 6.71 4.23
CA ALA A 396 33.11 5.46 3.97
C ALA A 396 31.99 5.28 4.98
N LEU A 397 30.85 4.76 4.52
CA LEU A 397 29.72 4.39 5.37
C LEU A 397 29.48 2.88 5.30
N SER A 398 28.99 2.33 6.41
CA SER A 398 28.60 0.93 6.52
C SER A 398 27.18 0.77 5.98
N PHE A 399 27.02 0.03 4.88
CA PHE A 399 25.73 -0.17 4.22
C PHE A 399 25.39 -1.65 4.19
N ASP A 400 24.28 -2.01 4.82
CA ASP A 400 23.77 -3.38 4.88
C ASP A 400 22.97 -3.72 3.61
N ALA A 401 23.67 -4.20 2.60
CA ALA A 401 23.11 -4.64 1.34
C ALA A 401 22.25 -5.91 1.47
N ASP A 402 22.45 -6.71 2.52
CA ASP A 402 21.68 -7.95 2.74
C ASP A 402 20.24 -7.64 3.17
N THR A 403 20.03 -6.53 3.87
CA THR A 403 18.69 -6.10 4.31
C THR A 403 18.05 -5.04 3.41
N HIS A 404 18.85 -4.19 2.75
CA HIS A 404 18.37 -3.08 1.94
C HIS A 404 18.50 -3.29 0.43
N GLY A 405 19.24 -4.30 -0.02
CA GLY A 405 19.48 -4.57 -1.44
C GLY A 405 20.56 -3.69 -2.04
N THR A 406 20.76 -3.80 -3.35
CA THR A 406 21.73 -3.01 -4.12
C THR A 406 21.32 -1.55 -4.28
N ILE A 407 22.29 -0.65 -4.43
CA ILE A 407 22.05 0.77 -4.68
C ILE A 407 21.74 0.98 -6.17
N ASN A 408 20.62 1.63 -6.46
CA ASN A 408 20.19 1.96 -7.83
C ASN A 408 20.53 3.41 -8.21
N ASP A 409 20.40 4.35 -7.27
CA ASP A 409 20.62 5.77 -7.51
C ASP A 409 21.11 6.50 -6.25
N VAL A 410 21.81 7.62 -6.48
CA VAL A 410 22.44 8.42 -5.45
C VAL A 410 22.31 9.91 -5.76
N ALA A 411 21.83 10.67 -4.78
CA ALA A 411 21.85 12.14 -4.81
C ALA A 411 22.67 12.68 -3.64
N ILE A 412 23.35 13.82 -3.83
CA ILE A 412 24.16 14.45 -2.79
C ILE A 412 23.87 15.94 -2.63
N ASP A 413 23.84 16.40 -1.37
CA ASP A 413 23.83 17.80 -1.00
C ASP A 413 25.08 18.14 -0.19
N SER A 414 25.74 19.26 -0.48
CA SER A 414 26.96 19.68 0.22
C SER A 414 26.87 21.12 0.72
N SER A 415 27.44 21.38 1.89
CA SER A 415 27.57 22.72 2.47
C SER A 415 28.78 23.49 1.91
N ASN A 416 28.85 24.80 2.18
CA ASN A 416 29.84 25.75 1.61
C ASN A 416 31.32 25.38 1.76
N GLU A 417 31.68 24.48 2.68
CA GLU A 417 33.07 24.08 2.91
C GLU A 417 33.30 22.59 2.66
N ALA A 418 32.32 21.89 2.08
CA ALA A 418 32.27 20.41 2.05
C ALA A 418 32.47 19.76 3.44
N SER A 419 32.30 20.52 4.52
CA SER A 419 32.48 20.06 5.90
C SER A 419 31.34 19.14 6.32
N THR A 420 30.14 19.34 5.78
CA THR A 420 28.98 18.44 5.94
C THR A 420 28.37 18.14 4.56
N SER A 421 28.22 16.85 4.26
CA SER A 421 27.61 16.33 3.04
C SER A 421 26.50 15.35 3.40
N ARG A 422 25.36 15.46 2.72
CA ARG A 422 24.19 14.59 2.87
C ARG A 422 24.04 13.74 1.64
N LEU A 423 24.04 12.43 1.83
CA LEU A 423 23.89 11.43 0.79
C LEU A 423 22.51 10.82 0.89
N LEU A 424 21.77 10.85 -0.22
CA LEU A 424 20.52 10.13 -0.37
C LEU A 424 20.79 8.89 -1.23
N VAL A 425 20.37 7.73 -0.75
CA VAL A 425 20.56 6.44 -1.40
C VAL A 425 19.19 5.82 -1.67
N THR A 426 18.94 5.41 -2.92
CA THR A 426 17.77 4.64 -3.33
C THR A 426 18.18 3.23 -3.71
N THR A 427 17.52 2.22 -3.17
CA THR A 427 17.90 0.81 -3.35
C THR A 427 16.91 0.01 -4.20
N SER A 428 17.32 -1.17 -4.66
CA SER A 428 16.51 -2.09 -5.47
C SER A 428 15.29 -2.66 -4.75
N THR A 429 15.27 -2.67 -3.41
CA THR A 429 14.10 -3.08 -2.62
C THR A 429 13.11 -1.94 -2.36
N GLY A 430 13.39 -0.74 -2.88
CA GLY A 430 12.57 0.45 -2.67
C GLY A 430 12.84 1.14 -1.33
N VAL A 431 14.01 0.94 -0.73
CA VAL A 431 14.42 1.69 0.47
C VAL A 431 15.02 3.02 0.04
N VAL A 432 14.65 4.10 0.75
CA VAL A 432 15.29 5.41 0.63
C VAL A 432 15.97 5.73 1.96
N GLN A 433 17.28 5.94 1.93
CA GLN A 433 18.08 6.28 3.12
C GLN A 433 18.77 7.62 2.96
N LEU A 434 18.84 8.35 4.07
CA LEU A 434 19.65 9.55 4.14
C LEU A 434 20.78 9.38 5.15
N TRP A 435 21.98 9.74 4.71
CA TRP A 435 23.20 9.72 5.49
C TRP A 435 23.79 11.13 5.55
N GLU A 436 24.24 11.54 6.72
CA GLU A 436 25.02 12.76 6.89
C GLU A 436 26.46 12.31 7.20
N GLN A 437 27.33 12.41 6.20
CA GLN A 437 28.66 11.80 6.21
C GLN A 437 28.60 10.28 6.45
N ASP A 438 29.16 9.79 7.57
CA ASP A 438 29.16 8.39 8.01
C ASP A 438 27.99 8.04 8.94
N LYS A 439 27.16 9.04 9.31
CA LYS A 439 26.04 8.86 10.23
C LYS A 439 24.72 8.66 9.49
N HIS A 440 24.05 7.55 9.78
CA HIS A 440 22.67 7.31 9.35
C HIS A 440 21.71 8.31 10.00
N VAL A 441 20.85 8.95 9.19
CA VAL A 441 19.87 9.94 9.68
C VAL A 441 18.48 9.32 9.76
N TRP A 442 17.99 8.77 8.65
CA TRP A 442 16.68 8.11 8.57
C TRP A 442 16.60 7.10 7.44
N THR A 443 15.65 6.17 7.55
CA THR A 443 15.30 5.16 6.54
C THR A 443 13.81 5.21 6.27
N ARG A 444 13.43 5.18 4.99
CA ARG A 444 12.05 5.01 4.54
C ARG A 444 11.93 3.75 3.69
N GLU A 445 10.99 2.90 4.06
CA GLU A 445 10.68 1.65 3.35
C GLU A 445 9.55 1.93 2.35
N GLU A 446 9.88 2.59 1.24
CA GLU A 446 8.90 2.99 0.21
C GLU A 446 8.40 1.81 -0.62
N GLY A 447 9.11 0.66 -0.61
CA GLY A 447 8.62 -0.58 -1.20
C GLY A 447 7.28 -1.06 -0.63
N LEU A 448 6.89 -0.60 0.57
CA LEU A 448 5.59 -0.87 1.18
C LEU A 448 4.41 -0.17 0.48
N SER A 449 4.64 0.72 -0.48
CA SER A 449 3.58 1.32 -1.29
C SER A 449 2.99 0.37 -2.34
N GLU A 450 3.63 -0.78 -2.55
CA GLU A 450 3.23 -1.80 -3.52
C GLU A 450 3.22 -3.18 -2.86
N VAL A 451 2.24 -3.36 -1.98
CA VAL A 451 1.97 -4.65 -1.33
C VAL A 451 1.26 -5.61 -2.30
N ASN A 452 1.83 -6.80 -2.48
CA ASN A 452 1.26 -7.87 -3.32
C ASN A 452 0.40 -8.85 -2.51
N ALA A 453 0.82 -9.16 -1.28
CA ALA A 453 0.06 -10.01 -0.38
C ALA A 453 0.27 -9.59 1.08
N ALA A 454 -0.79 -9.68 1.88
CA ALA A 454 -0.76 -9.42 3.31
C ALA A 454 -1.59 -10.47 4.06
N LYS A 455 -1.08 -10.92 5.20
CA LYS A 455 -1.78 -11.83 6.12
C LYS A 455 -1.54 -11.44 7.57
N PHE A 456 -2.61 -11.49 8.35
CA PHE A 456 -2.52 -11.42 9.80
C PHE A 456 -2.10 -12.76 10.37
N VAL A 457 -1.20 -12.73 11.34
CA VAL A 457 -0.70 -13.89 12.06
C VAL A 457 -0.79 -13.62 13.56
N GLU A 458 -1.48 -14.52 14.27
CA GLU A 458 -1.66 -14.42 15.71
C GLU A 458 -0.34 -14.59 16.47
N LEU A 459 -0.18 -13.85 17.57
CA LEU A 459 0.96 -13.97 18.47
C LEU A 459 0.70 -15.02 19.57
N PRO A 460 1.74 -15.71 20.07
CA PRO A 460 1.62 -16.57 21.24
C PRO A 460 1.41 -15.77 22.54
N GLU A 461 0.81 -16.40 23.55
CA GLU A 461 0.56 -15.78 24.85
C GLU A 461 1.85 -15.74 25.69
N LEU A 462 2.13 -14.63 26.38
CA LEU A 462 3.34 -14.50 27.20
C LEU A 462 3.49 -15.60 28.26
N VAL A 463 2.41 -16.02 28.91
CA VAL A 463 2.47 -17.08 29.93
C VAL A 463 2.83 -18.42 29.28
N SER A 464 2.23 -18.76 28.13
CA SER A 464 2.64 -19.96 27.38
C SER A 464 4.12 -19.92 26.98
N VAL A 465 4.63 -18.73 26.64
CA VAL A 465 6.04 -18.51 26.28
C VAL A 465 6.98 -18.66 27.48
N LEU A 466 6.63 -18.09 28.63
CA LEU A 466 7.48 -18.10 29.82
C LEU A 466 7.42 -19.41 30.60
N SER A 467 6.28 -20.09 30.59
CA SER A 467 6.08 -21.30 31.37
C SER A 467 6.65 -22.54 30.69
N GLY A 468 6.84 -22.56 29.36
CA GLY A 468 7.38 -23.72 28.63
C GLY A 468 6.62 -25.04 28.86
N ASP A 469 5.44 -24.98 29.48
CA ASP A 469 4.79 -26.10 30.14
C ASP A 469 3.78 -26.73 29.18
N SER A 470 4.29 -27.56 28.27
CA SER A 470 3.50 -28.48 27.44
C SER A 470 2.94 -29.69 28.21
N GLY A 471 3.01 -29.68 29.55
CA GLY A 471 2.58 -30.79 30.41
C GLY A 471 1.13 -30.77 30.89
N LEU A 472 0.34 -29.73 30.57
CA LEU A 472 -1.01 -29.54 31.13
C LEU A 472 -2.01 -30.63 30.72
N SER A 473 -1.81 -31.29 29.58
CA SER A 473 -2.66 -32.37 29.08
C SER A 473 -2.46 -33.70 29.84
N ASN A 474 -1.28 -33.91 30.43
CA ASN A 474 -0.90 -35.11 31.19
C ASN A 474 -0.65 -34.85 32.70
N GLU A 475 -0.90 -33.63 33.19
CA GLU A 475 -0.68 -33.26 34.58
C GLU A 475 -1.73 -33.92 35.51
N GLY A 476 -1.30 -34.88 36.33
CA GLY A 476 -2.14 -35.46 37.38
C GLY A 476 -2.54 -34.42 38.45
N PHE A 477 -3.60 -34.72 39.22
CA PHE A 477 -4.13 -33.82 40.26
C PHE A 477 -3.05 -33.24 41.19
N VAL A 478 -2.09 -34.07 41.63
CA VAL A 478 -1.03 -33.66 42.56
C VAL A 478 -0.05 -32.67 41.92
N GLY A 479 0.33 -32.88 40.66
CA GLY A 479 1.18 -31.95 39.90
C GLY A 479 0.52 -30.57 39.85
N ARG A 480 -0.76 -30.55 39.50
CA ARG A 480 -1.55 -29.32 39.42
C ARG A 480 -1.62 -28.58 40.74
N VAL A 481 -1.80 -29.28 41.86
CA VAL A 481 -1.86 -28.66 43.19
C VAL A 481 -0.49 -28.07 43.57
N ILE A 482 0.61 -28.78 43.31
CA ILE A 482 1.96 -28.26 43.56
C ILE A 482 2.22 -27.02 42.71
N ARG A 483 1.85 -27.04 41.43
CA ARG A 483 1.96 -25.87 40.54
C ARG A 483 1.14 -24.70 41.06
N GLN A 484 -0.13 -24.91 41.41
CA GLN A 484 -0.99 -23.85 41.95
C GLN A 484 -0.44 -23.25 43.26
N ILE A 485 0.16 -24.07 44.14
CA ILE A 485 0.83 -23.58 45.36
C ILE A 485 2.09 -22.78 45.01
N LYS A 486 2.85 -23.21 43.99
CA LYS A 486 4.02 -22.48 43.47
C LYS A 486 3.61 -21.14 42.88
N ASP A 487 2.56 -21.11 42.05
CA ASP A 487 1.99 -19.90 41.44
C ASP A 487 1.42 -18.95 42.50
N ALA A 488 0.87 -19.49 43.59
CA ALA A 488 0.34 -18.70 44.71
C ALA A 488 1.42 -17.89 45.45
N LYS A 489 2.72 -18.16 45.26
CA LYS A 489 3.80 -17.30 45.79
C LYS A 489 3.72 -15.88 45.25
N ASP A 490 3.23 -15.70 44.03
CA ASP A 490 3.07 -14.38 43.40
C ASP A 490 1.76 -13.69 43.75
N LEU A 491 0.87 -14.35 44.52
CA LEU A 491 -0.44 -13.81 44.92
C LEU A 491 -0.35 -12.46 45.65
N PRO A 492 0.56 -12.23 46.61
CA PRO A 492 0.66 -10.93 47.27
C PRO A 492 1.02 -9.80 46.29
N GLY A 493 1.94 -10.07 45.36
CA GLY A 493 2.31 -9.13 44.31
C GLY A 493 1.16 -8.88 43.34
N TYR A 494 0.40 -9.91 42.99
CA TYR A 494 -0.82 -9.79 42.20
C TYR A 494 -1.87 -8.91 42.90
N ILE A 495 -2.16 -9.13 44.19
CA ILE A 495 -3.12 -8.33 44.95
C ILE A 495 -2.72 -6.85 44.97
N LEU A 496 -1.44 -6.56 45.21
CA LEU A 496 -0.94 -5.18 45.20
C LEU A 496 -1.13 -4.53 43.81
N ARG A 497 -0.79 -5.26 42.73
CA ARG A 497 -1.00 -4.81 41.35
C ARG A 497 -2.48 -4.63 41.03
N PHE A 498 -3.34 -5.53 41.51
CA PHE A 498 -4.78 -5.45 41.34
C PHE A 498 -5.34 -4.20 42.02
N VAL A 499 -5.00 -3.96 43.29
CA VAL A 499 -5.43 -2.76 44.03
C VAL A 499 -4.93 -1.49 43.34
N LYS A 500 -3.67 -1.48 42.87
CA LYS A 500 -3.13 -0.36 42.10
C LYS A 500 -3.92 -0.12 40.82
N ARG A 501 -4.13 -1.16 39.99
CA ARG A 501 -4.92 -1.08 38.74
C ARG A 501 -6.37 -0.65 39.00
N PHE A 502 -6.95 -1.14 40.10
CA PHE A 502 -8.31 -0.82 40.53
C PHE A 502 -8.44 0.66 40.92
N ALA A 503 -7.46 1.18 41.67
CA ALA A 503 -7.41 2.58 42.07
C ALA A 503 -7.06 3.53 40.91
N THR A 504 -6.18 3.11 39.99
CA THR A 504 -5.75 3.94 38.83
C THR A 504 -6.66 3.81 37.62
N GLY A 505 -7.61 2.88 37.61
CA GLY A 505 -8.49 2.61 36.46
C GLY A 505 -7.78 2.00 35.25
N SER A 506 -6.51 1.61 35.35
CA SER A 506 -5.67 1.13 34.26
C SER A 506 -5.97 -0.34 33.91
N TYR A 507 -7.17 -0.57 33.39
CA TYR A 507 -7.61 -1.85 32.84
C TYR A 507 -7.45 -1.82 31.32
N GLU A 508 -7.04 -2.95 30.75
CA GLU A 508 -7.16 -3.16 29.31
C GLU A 508 -8.65 -3.02 28.95
N SER A 509 -8.90 -2.18 27.94
CA SER A 509 -10.22 -1.86 27.41
C SER A 509 -10.17 -1.96 25.89
N ALA A 510 -11.32 -1.94 25.21
CA ALA A 510 -11.35 -2.08 23.76
C ALA A 510 -10.56 -0.98 23.02
N THR A 511 -10.48 0.21 23.61
CA THR A 511 -9.72 1.36 23.06
C THR A 511 -8.28 1.43 23.55
N SER A 512 -7.88 0.57 24.50
CA SER A 512 -6.54 0.63 25.07
C SER A 512 -5.48 0.25 24.04
N SER A 513 -4.31 0.89 24.15
CA SER A 513 -3.15 0.54 23.32
C SER A 513 -2.84 -0.94 23.48
N ALA A 514 -2.67 -1.66 22.38
CA ALA A 514 -2.31 -3.08 22.40
C ALA A 514 -0.81 -3.29 22.72
N THR A 515 -0.10 -2.25 23.13
CA THR A 515 1.30 -2.30 23.53
C THR A 515 1.45 -3.04 24.86
N VAL A 516 2.22 -4.12 24.88
CA VAL A 516 2.55 -4.76 26.15
C VAL A 516 3.69 -4.01 26.83
N ALA A 517 3.46 -3.55 28.07
CA ALA A 517 4.53 -3.04 28.91
C ALA A 517 5.59 -4.15 29.12
N SER A 518 6.83 -3.89 28.69
CA SER A 518 7.96 -4.77 28.97
C SER A 518 8.01 -5.05 30.48
N PRO A 519 8.08 -6.31 30.92
CA PRO A 519 8.19 -6.59 32.34
C PRO A 519 9.44 -5.89 32.87
N SER A 520 9.25 -4.97 33.82
CA SER A 520 10.32 -4.34 34.56
C SER A 520 10.95 -5.40 35.48
N SER A 521 11.90 -6.17 34.96
CA SER A 521 12.79 -7.00 35.76
C SER A 521 14.23 -6.66 35.42
N SER A 522 14.92 -6.16 36.44
CA SER A 522 16.34 -5.94 36.53
C SER A 522 17.13 -7.25 36.38
N SER A 523 17.36 -7.70 35.16
CA SER A 523 18.35 -8.74 34.87
C SER A 523 18.94 -8.53 33.48
N SER A 524 20.22 -8.21 33.47
CA SER A 524 21.09 -8.11 32.30
C SER A 524 21.37 -9.50 31.71
N GLU A 525 20.42 -10.04 30.95
CA GLU A 525 20.67 -11.11 29.98
C GLU A 525 19.82 -10.91 28.71
N PRO A 526 20.34 -11.22 27.51
CA PRO A 526 19.63 -11.12 26.25
C PRO A 526 18.70 -12.32 26.07
N GLN A 527 17.59 -12.36 26.83
CA GLN A 527 16.54 -13.35 26.61
C GLN A 527 15.69 -12.94 25.40
N LEU A 528 15.52 -13.88 24.46
CA LEU A 528 14.92 -13.71 23.12
C LEU A 528 13.67 -12.79 23.09
N GLN A 529 13.79 -11.68 22.33
CA GLN A 529 12.79 -10.63 22.11
C GLN A 529 11.66 -11.03 21.16
N LEU A 530 11.07 -12.23 21.29
CA LEU A 530 9.95 -12.61 20.43
C LEU A 530 8.69 -11.81 20.80
N PRO A 531 7.93 -11.30 19.81
CA PRO A 531 6.68 -10.59 20.07
C PRO A 531 5.63 -11.55 20.65
N PHE A 532 4.80 -11.04 21.55
CA PHE A 532 3.76 -11.81 22.22
C PHE A 532 2.44 -11.03 22.27
N ARG A 533 1.35 -11.79 22.39
CA ARG A 533 -0.03 -11.31 22.32
C ARG A 533 -0.43 -10.51 23.57
N ASP A 534 -1.31 -9.54 23.38
CA ASP A 534 -2.08 -8.87 24.44
C ASP A 534 -3.25 -9.75 24.93
N ALA A 535 -4.00 -9.33 25.96
CA ALA A 535 -5.07 -10.15 26.51
C ALA A 535 -6.28 -10.30 25.56
N PHE A 536 -6.52 -9.31 24.69
CA PHE A 536 -7.66 -9.30 23.77
C PHE A 536 -7.30 -9.69 22.34
N GLY A 537 -6.02 -9.95 22.06
CA GLY A 537 -5.54 -10.37 20.74
C GLY A 537 -5.64 -9.28 19.67
N PHE A 538 -5.59 -8.01 20.08
CA PHE A 538 -5.48 -6.88 19.16
C PHE A 538 -4.10 -6.79 18.53
N ARG A 539 -3.06 -7.26 19.24
CA ARG A 539 -1.69 -7.31 18.75
C ARG A 539 -1.42 -8.63 18.02
N GLN A 540 -1.28 -8.51 16.72
CA GLN A 540 -0.90 -9.56 15.77
C GLN A 540 0.33 -9.13 14.96
N VAL A 541 0.98 -10.07 14.28
CA VAL A 541 2.01 -9.75 13.26
C VAL A 541 1.33 -9.72 11.90
N LEU A 542 1.48 -8.61 11.22
CA LEU A 542 1.07 -8.46 9.83
C LEU A 542 2.25 -8.82 8.93
N VAL A 543 2.17 -9.96 8.25
CA VAL A 543 3.17 -10.39 7.27
C VAL A 543 2.80 -9.83 5.91
N VAL A 544 3.70 -9.04 5.32
CA VAL A 544 3.46 -8.29 4.08
C VAL A 544 4.57 -8.57 3.09
N SER A 545 4.22 -8.89 1.84
CA SER A 545 5.17 -9.02 0.73
C SER A 545 4.97 -7.91 -0.30
N THR A 546 6.07 -7.46 -0.92
CA THR A 546 6.10 -6.32 -1.84
C THR A 546 6.56 -6.72 -3.24
N SER A 547 6.14 -5.96 -4.25
CA SER A 547 6.56 -6.14 -5.66
C SER A 547 8.09 -6.03 -5.86
N TYR A 548 8.79 -5.42 -4.91
CA TYR A 548 10.24 -5.22 -4.88
C TYR A 548 11.02 -6.38 -4.23
N GLY A 549 10.39 -7.55 -4.06
CA GLY A 549 11.08 -8.77 -3.63
C GLY A 549 11.46 -8.79 -2.15
N LYS A 550 10.72 -8.06 -1.29
CA LYS A 550 10.97 -7.97 0.15
C LYS A 550 9.72 -8.30 0.95
N VAL A 551 9.90 -9.01 2.07
CA VAL A 551 8.85 -9.40 3.02
C VAL A 551 9.12 -8.74 4.37
N TYR A 552 8.05 -8.31 5.04
CA TYR A 552 8.08 -7.61 6.31
C TYR A 552 7.14 -8.28 7.32
N GLY A 553 7.57 -8.34 8.58
CA GLY A 553 6.69 -8.53 9.72
C GLY A 553 6.44 -7.20 10.41
N ILE A 554 5.19 -6.73 10.40
CA ILE A 554 4.78 -5.44 10.95
C ILE A 554 3.95 -5.67 12.22
N ASP A 555 4.25 -4.96 13.29
CA ASP A 555 3.43 -4.97 14.50
C ASP A 555 2.13 -4.20 14.26
N THR A 556 1.00 -4.89 14.35
CA THR A 556 -0.33 -4.29 14.13
C THR A 556 -0.70 -3.23 15.17
N SER A 557 -0.07 -3.21 16.34
CA SER A 557 -0.38 -2.22 17.38
C SER A 557 0.14 -0.81 17.08
N ASN A 558 1.22 -0.68 16.31
CA ASN A 558 1.90 0.61 16.08
C ASN A 558 2.50 0.79 14.68
N GLY A 559 2.37 -0.20 13.79
CA GLY A 559 2.89 -0.13 12.42
C GLY A 559 4.42 -0.25 12.31
N LYS A 560 5.12 -0.59 13.40
CA LYS A 560 6.58 -0.75 13.38
C LYS A 560 6.97 -2.07 12.72
N ILE A 561 8.02 -2.03 11.90
CA ILE A 561 8.63 -3.22 11.31
C ILE A 561 9.42 -3.96 12.39
N ILE A 562 9.06 -5.22 12.65
CA ILE A 562 9.72 -6.12 13.61
C ILE A 562 10.92 -6.77 12.94
N TRP A 563 10.73 -7.25 11.71
CA TRP A 563 11.76 -7.86 10.89
C TRP A 563 11.47 -7.62 9.40
N SER A 564 12.50 -7.70 8.58
CA SER A 564 12.39 -7.69 7.12
C SER A 564 13.38 -8.66 6.50
N ARG A 565 13.02 -9.26 5.37
CA ARG A 565 13.88 -10.17 4.60
C ARG A 565 13.73 -9.95 3.11
N ILE A 566 14.85 -9.95 2.41
CA ILE A 566 14.88 -10.00 0.94
C ILE A 566 14.58 -11.45 0.50
N LEU A 567 13.75 -11.58 -0.52
CA LEU A 567 13.52 -12.85 -1.20
C LEU A 567 14.72 -13.15 -2.09
N GLY A 568 15.55 -14.08 -1.65
CA GLY A 568 16.69 -14.55 -2.42
C GLY A 568 16.22 -15.26 -3.69
N GLY A 569 16.90 -14.97 -4.80
CA GLY A 569 16.79 -15.81 -5.98
C GLY A 569 17.30 -17.23 -5.69
N GLY A 570 16.80 -18.24 -6.44
CA GLY A 570 17.42 -19.57 -6.42
C GLY A 570 18.92 -19.51 -6.79
N ALA A 571 19.68 -20.59 -6.56
CA ALA A 571 21.14 -20.60 -6.76
C ALA A 571 21.62 -20.14 -8.17
N LYS A 572 20.74 -20.12 -9.18
CA LYS A 572 21.02 -19.64 -10.56
C LYS A 572 20.63 -18.17 -10.81
N ALA A 573 19.82 -17.57 -9.94
CA ALA A 573 19.24 -16.24 -10.11
C ALA A 573 20.17 -15.09 -9.68
N VAL A 574 21.13 -15.37 -8.79
CA VAL A 574 22.14 -14.41 -8.32
C VAL A 574 23.17 -14.07 -9.43
N GLU A 575 23.42 -14.98 -10.37
CA GLU A 575 24.39 -14.77 -11.46
C GLU A 575 23.86 -13.91 -12.63
N HIS A 576 22.53 -13.83 -12.82
CA HIS A 576 21.90 -13.20 -14.00
C HIS A 576 20.99 -11.99 -13.67
N GLY A 577 21.04 -11.47 -12.44
CA GLY A 577 20.23 -10.31 -12.03
C GLY A 577 18.72 -10.56 -12.05
N ALA A 578 18.27 -11.80 -11.77
CA ALA A 578 16.86 -12.13 -11.83
C ALA A 578 16.07 -11.49 -10.66
N LYS A 579 14.92 -10.88 -10.98
CA LYS A 579 14.03 -10.24 -10.01
C LYS A 579 13.00 -11.24 -9.50
N VAL A 580 12.86 -11.36 -8.18
CA VAL A 580 11.82 -12.18 -7.55
C VAL A 580 10.58 -11.31 -7.28
N ILE A 581 9.45 -11.70 -7.84
CA ILE A 581 8.17 -10.98 -7.73
C ILE A 581 7.15 -11.90 -7.06
N PRO A 582 6.67 -11.58 -5.85
CA PRO A 582 5.60 -12.33 -5.19
C PRO A 582 4.32 -12.38 -6.03
N VAL A 583 3.65 -13.52 -6.06
CA VAL A 583 2.36 -13.64 -6.74
C VAL A 583 1.26 -13.04 -5.87
N GLU A 584 0.44 -12.18 -6.47
CA GLU A 584 -0.64 -11.45 -5.79
C GLU A 584 -1.60 -12.41 -5.06
N GLY A 585 -1.86 -12.15 -3.78
CA GLY A 585 -2.78 -12.93 -2.95
C GLY A 585 -2.34 -14.37 -2.61
N LYS A 586 -1.15 -14.82 -3.03
CA LYS A 586 -0.64 -16.19 -2.79
C LYS A 586 0.32 -16.28 -1.61
N MET A 587 -0.19 -15.89 -0.46
CA MET A 587 0.47 -16.04 0.85
C MET A 587 -0.46 -16.83 1.78
N PHE A 588 0.07 -17.88 2.40
CA PHE A 588 -0.70 -18.86 3.15
C PHE A 588 -0.12 -19.09 4.54
N VAL A 589 -0.96 -19.01 5.57
CA VAL A 589 -0.60 -19.37 6.95
C VAL A 589 -0.86 -20.88 7.11
N VAL A 590 0.23 -21.66 7.15
CA VAL A 590 0.16 -23.13 7.17
C VAL A 590 0.18 -23.71 8.59
N LYS A 591 0.75 -22.98 9.54
CA LYS A 591 0.77 -23.34 10.96
C LYS A 591 0.43 -22.10 11.78
N THR A 592 -0.51 -22.23 12.71
CA THR A 592 -0.97 -21.17 13.61
C THR A 592 -0.54 -21.45 15.05
N VAL A 593 -0.76 -20.48 15.95
CA VAL A 593 -0.54 -20.67 17.40
C VAL A 593 -1.47 -21.75 17.98
N ALA A 594 -2.59 -22.07 17.33
CA ALA A 594 -3.47 -23.16 17.78
C ALA A 594 -2.94 -24.55 17.39
N ASP A 595 -2.06 -24.64 16.38
CA ASP A 595 -1.50 -25.89 15.87
C ASP A 595 -0.22 -26.30 16.61
N LEU A 596 0.00 -25.77 17.82
CA LEU A 596 1.12 -26.12 18.69
C LEU A 596 1.06 -27.61 19.06
N ASP A 597 2.02 -28.39 18.57
CA ASP A 597 2.25 -29.75 19.04
C ASP A 597 2.87 -29.69 20.46
N ASP A 598 2.27 -30.43 21.41
CA ASP A 598 2.69 -30.57 22.83
C ASP A 598 4.18 -31.01 22.99
N ASP A 599 4.84 -31.47 21.93
CA ASP A 599 6.18 -32.05 21.97
C ASP A 599 7.33 -31.05 21.71
N SER A 600 7.05 -29.78 21.40
CA SER A 600 8.10 -28.80 21.06
C SER A 600 8.52 -27.92 22.24
N HIS A 601 9.64 -28.25 22.88
CA HIS A 601 10.26 -27.46 23.96
C HIS A 601 10.88 -26.11 23.48
N ASN A 602 10.91 -25.85 22.18
CA ASN A 602 11.51 -24.66 21.58
C ASN A 602 10.45 -23.74 20.94
N LEU A 603 10.32 -22.54 21.48
CA LEU A 603 9.43 -21.47 20.99
C LEU A 603 9.62 -21.08 19.53
N GLU A 604 10.86 -21.14 19.02
CA GLU A 604 11.12 -20.88 17.61
C GLU A 604 10.60 -22.00 16.69
N ALA A 605 10.60 -23.24 17.16
CA ALA A 605 10.03 -24.39 16.43
C ALA A 605 8.49 -24.43 16.54
N ALA A 606 7.94 -23.78 17.57
CA ALA A 606 6.52 -23.72 17.86
C ALA A 606 5.82 -22.50 17.20
N ALA A 607 6.60 -21.59 16.59
CA ALA A 607 6.07 -20.37 16.00
C ALA A 607 5.17 -20.62 14.76
N PRO A 608 4.24 -19.70 14.45
CA PRO A 608 3.47 -19.74 13.22
C PRO A 608 4.34 -19.70 11.96
N GLU A 609 3.92 -20.45 10.94
CA GLU A 609 4.66 -20.61 9.69
C GLU A 609 3.85 -20.12 8.49
N VAL A 610 4.52 -19.43 7.59
CA VAL A 610 3.94 -18.81 6.39
C VAL A 610 4.66 -19.32 5.15
N ILE A 611 3.87 -19.55 4.10
CA ILE A 611 4.35 -19.89 2.76
C ILE A 611 3.97 -18.77 1.79
N LEU A 612 4.95 -18.32 1.02
CA LEU A 612 4.78 -17.35 -0.05
C LEU A 612 5.18 -17.95 -1.40
N VAL A 613 4.31 -17.78 -2.40
CA VAL A 613 4.62 -18.14 -3.80
C VAL A 613 5.13 -16.90 -4.54
N ALA A 614 6.23 -17.04 -5.26
CA ALA A 614 6.78 -15.98 -6.10
C ALA A 614 7.25 -16.51 -7.45
N LYS A 615 7.43 -15.60 -8.41
CA LYS A 615 8.06 -15.87 -9.70
C LYS A 615 9.45 -15.23 -9.73
N SER A 616 10.42 -15.94 -10.28
CA SER A 616 11.73 -15.39 -10.64
C SER A 616 11.73 -15.06 -12.13
N VAL A 617 12.06 -13.82 -12.48
CA VAL A 617 12.14 -13.34 -13.85
C VAL A 617 13.58 -12.90 -14.14
N SER A 618 14.23 -13.54 -15.11
CA SER A 618 15.56 -13.15 -15.61
C SER A 618 15.44 -12.19 -16.79
N GLY A 619 16.24 -11.12 -16.82
CA GLY A 619 16.14 -10.06 -17.83
C GLY A 619 16.49 -10.49 -19.27
N GLU A 620 17.27 -11.55 -19.45
CA GLU A 620 17.76 -12.00 -20.78
C GLU A 620 16.97 -13.16 -21.38
N SER A 621 16.17 -13.87 -20.58
CA SER A 621 15.40 -15.03 -21.03
C SER A 621 14.04 -15.07 -20.34
N ILE A 622 12.98 -15.33 -21.11
CA ILE A 622 11.57 -15.43 -20.67
C ILE A 622 11.36 -16.75 -19.86
N THR A 623 12.35 -17.19 -19.10
CA THR A 623 12.23 -18.37 -18.24
C THR A 623 11.70 -17.92 -16.89
N GLU A 624 10.38 -18.05 -16.71
CA GLU A 624 9.72 -17.87 -15.41
C GLU A 624 9.92 -19.12 -14.54
N GLU A 625 10.62 -18.99 -13.43
CA GLU A 625 10.72 -20.04 -12.41
C GLU A 625 9.78 -19.73 -11.25
N THR A 626 8.98 -20.69 -10.82
CA THR A 626 8.11 -20.56 -9.64
C THR A 626 8.88 -20.98 -8.39
N LEU A 627 8.97 -20.08 -7.42
CA LEU A 627 9.66 -20.27 -6.15
C LEU A 627 8.67 -20.30 -4.98
N LEU A 628 8.90 -21.19 -4.01
CA LEU A 628 8.21 -21.25 -2.73
C LEU A 628 9.16 -20.84 -1.60
N PHE A 629 8.71 -19.91 -0.76
CA PHE A 629 9.41 -19.47 0.44
C PHE A 629 8.62 -19.89 1.68
N HIS A 630 9.25 -20.64 2.58
CA HIS A 630 8.64 -21.12 3.84
C HIS A 630 9.43 -20.59 5.02
N PHE A 631 8.80 -19.72 5.81
CA PHE A 631 9.48 -18.98 6.86
C PHE A 631 8.60 -18.81 8.10
N ASN A 632 9.26 -18.55 9.23
CA ASN A 632 8.66 -18.24 10.51
C ASN A 632 8.06 -16.82 10.47
N ALA A 633 6.78 -16.68 10.81
CA ALA A 633 6.09 -15.40 10.74
C ALA A 633 6.54 -14.39 11.80
N LEU A 634 7.10 -14.85 12.93
CA LEU A 634 7.49 -13.99 14.05
C LEU A 634 8.91 -13.44 13.89
N THR A 635 9.81 -14.22 13.29
CA THR A 635 11.24 -13.85 13.13
C THR A 635 11.63 -13.52 11.69
N GLY A 636 10.86 -14.00 10.72
CA GLY A 636 11.23 -13.96 9.31
C GLY A 636 12.34 -14.96 8.94
N ASN A 637 12.74 -15.87 9.83
CA ASN A 637 13.77 -16.84 9.51
C ASN A 637 13.21 -17.98 8.65
N ASP A 638 13.99 -18.42 7.67
CA ASP A 638 13.66 -19.56 6.83
C ASP A 638 13.66 -20.86 7.66
N ILE A 639 12.65 -21.70 7.45
CA ILE A 639 12.49 -22.96 8.16
C ILE A 639 13.51 -24.00 7.67
N LEU A 640 13.96 -23.92 6.41
CA LEU A 640 14.89 -24.86 5.79
C LEU A 640 16.37 -24.52 6.06
N GLY A 641 16.66 -23.36 6.65
CA GLY A 641 18.00 -22.97 7.10
C GLY A 641 18.19 -21.46 7.27
N SER A 642 18.90 -21.03 8.31
CA SER A 642 19.08 -19.60 8.63
C SER A 642 20.12 -18.92 7.72
N GLN A 643 19.68 -18.07 6.79
CA GLN A 643 20.51 -17.15 6.00
C GLN A 643 19.95 -15.72 6.08
N SER A 644 20.72 -14.70 5.68
CA SER A 644 20.30 -13.29 5.69
C SER A 644 19.14 -13.00 4.71
N SER A 645 19.16 -13.64 3.53
CA SER A 645 18.04 -13.69 2.58
C SER A 645 17.22 -14.97 2.72
N LEU A 646 15.91 -14.90 2.47
CA LEU A 646 15.06 -16.09 2.40
C LEU A 646 15.39 -16.91 1.16
N ARG A 647 15.51 -18.24 1.28
CA ARG A 647 15.86 -19.10 0.15
C ARG A 647 14.60 -19.62 -0.54
N GLY A 648 14.47 -19.30 -1.82
CA GLY A 648 13.39 -19.84 -2.65
C GLY A 648 13.65 -21.30 -3.01
N SER A 649 12.69 -22.18 -2.73
CA SER A 649 12.69 -23.55 -3.22
C SER A 649 12.03 -23.60 -4.61
N PRO A 650 12.76 -24.00 -5.66
CA PRO A 650 12.20 -24.05 -7.01
C PRO A 650 11.21 -25.20 -7.15
N VAL A 651 10.03 -24.90 -7.68
CA VAL A 651 8.93 -25.88 -7.87
C VAL A 651 8.84 -26.31 -9.33
N THR A 652 8.78 -25.35 -10.24
CA THR A 652 8.61 -25.58 -11.68
C THR A 652 9.16 -24.41 -12.49
N SER A 653 9.66 -24.72 -13.68
CA SER A 653 10.07 -23.75 -14.70
C SER A 653 9.04 -23.62 -15.85
N ASN A 654 7.92 -24.35 -15.76
CA ASN A 654 6.87 -24.36 -16.79
C ASN A 654 5.81 -23.27 -16.55
N GLY A 655 6.16 -22.17 -15.88
CA GLY A 655 5.21 -21.10 -15.54
C GLY A 655 4.22 -21.46 -14.41
N PHE A 656 3.79 -20.45 -13.67
CA PHE A 656 2.81 -20.58 -12.58
C PHE A 656 1.39 -20.35 -13.10
N LEU A 657 0.46 -21.23 -12.75
CA LEU A 657 -0.97 -21.05 -13.02
C LEU A 657 -1.73 -20.63 -11.76
N ASP A 658 -1.66 -21.43 -10.69
CA ASP A 658 -2.33 -21.10 -9.43
C ASP A 658 -1.78 -21.91 -8.22
N ALA A 659 -2.14 -21.49 -7.00
CA ALA A 659 -1.86 -22.21 -5.76
C ALA A 659 -3.00 -22.11 -4.75
N TYR A 660 -3.19 -23.20 -3.98
CA TYR A 660 -4.26 -23.39 -3.00
C TYR A 660 -3.77 -24.08 -1.74
N VAL A 661 -4.50 -23.90 -0.64
CA VAL A 661 -4.25 -24.60 0.62
C VAL A 661 -5.27 -25.71 0.80
N LEU A 662 -4.80 -26.91 1.12
CA LEU A 662 -5.64 -27.99 1.61
C LEU A 662 -5.39 -28.20 3.09
N GLN A 663 -6.46 -28.46 3.84
CA GLN A 663 -6.43 -28.69 5.26
C GLN A 663 -6.73 -30.16 5.56
N GLY A 664 -5.75 -30.87 6.12
CA GLY A 664 -5.95 -32.14 6.81
C GLY A 664 -6.37 -31.93 8.27
N GLN A 665 -6.48 -33.01 9.05
CA GLN A 665 -6.96 -32.93 10.44
C GLN A 665 -6.19 -31.93 11.33
N ARG A 666 -4.85 -31.82 11.14
CA ARG A 666 -3.98 -30.86 11.88
C ARG A 666 -2.83 -30.27 11.05
N LYS A 667 -2.75 -30.56 9.76
CA LYS A 667 -1.68 -30.06 8.88
C LYS A 667 -2.28 -29.45 7.63
N LYS A 668 -1.73 -28.32 7.21
CA LYS A 668 -2.08 -27.67 5.95
C LYS A 668 -0.96 -27.92 4.94
N ILE A 669 -1.35 -28.16 3.70
CA ILE A 669 -0.43 -28.32 2.57
C ILE A 669 -0.76 -27.31 1.50
N VAL A 670 0.25 -26.89 0.75
CA VAL A 670 0.08 -26.01 -0.41
C VAL A 670 0.17 -26.85 -1.67
N VAL A 671 -0.82 -26.70 -2.53
CA VAL A 671 -0.90 -27.31 -3.86
C VAL A 671 -0.61 -26.24 -4.89
N VAL A 672 0.45 -26.42 -5.68
CA VAL A 672 0.84 -25.51 -6.76
C VAL A 672 0.55 -26.18 -8.11
N ILE A 673 -0.07 -25.45 -9.02
CA ILE A 673 -0.41 -25.90 -10.37
C ILE A 673 0.39 -25.06 -11.38
N ASP A 674 1.09 -25.73 -12.29
CA ASP A 674 1.87 -25.07 -13.34
C ASP A 674 1.03 -24.82 -14.61
N SER A 675 1.59 -24.10 -15.59
CA SER A 675 0.86 -23.80 -16.84
C SER A 675 0.63 -25.02 -17.73
N GLN A 676 1.24 -26.18 -17.42
CA GLN A 676 1.00 -27.46 -18.05
C GLN A 676 -0.02 -28.31 -17.28
N PHE A 677 -0.71 -27.72 -16.30
CA PHE A 677 -1.67 -28.39 -15.41
C PHE A 677 -1.07 -29.50 -14.55
N LYS A 678 0.24 -29.48 -14.31
CA LYS A 678 0.91 -30.40 -13.38
C LYS A 678 0.81 -29.88 -11.96
N THR A 679 0.62 -30.82 -11.04
CA THR A 679 0.40 -30.53 -9.62
C THR A 679 1.63 -30.85 -8.79
N TYR A 680 2.03 -29.90 -7.96
CA TYR A 680 3.14 -30.01 -7.03
C TYR A 680 2.63 -29.80 -5.59
N LEU A 681 3.02 -30.68 -4.67
CA LEU A 681 2.61 -30.62 -3.27
C LEU A 681 3.76 -30.13 -2.41
N TYR A 682 3.45 -29.21 -1.49
CA TYR A 682 4.41 -28.70 -0.52
C TYR A 682 3.85 -28.79 0.92
N PRO A 683 4.61 -29.35 1.87
CA PRO A 683 5.91 -30.00 1.71
C PRO A 683 5.83 -31.33 0.92
N PRO A 684 6.88 -31.76 0.19
CA PRO A 684 6.86 -33.00 -0.60
C PRO A 684 7.11 -34.23 0.30
N ASN A 685 6.12 -34.62 1.10
CA ASN A 685 6.20 -35.77 2.02
C ASN A 685 4.96 -36.68 1.91
N ALA A 686 5.07 -37.90 2.44
CA ALA A 686 3.99 -38.90 2.37
C ALA A 686 2.67 -38.42 3.00
N VAL A 687 2.76 -37.63 4.08
CA VAL A 687 1.56 -37.05 4.74
C VAL A 687 0.82 -36.10 3.81
N SER A 688 1.53 -35.33 3.00
CA SER A 688 0.91 -34.42 2.02
C SER A 688 0.24 -35.18 0.88
N GLU A 689 0.78 -36.32 0.47
CA GLU A 689 0.13 -37.23 -0.47
C GLU A 689 -1.18 -37.80 0.09
N GLU A 690 -1.18 -38.22 1.36
CA GLU A 690 -2.38 -38.74 2.03
C GLU A 690 -3.49 -37.69 2.12
N ILE A 691 -3.14 -36.45 2.51
CA ILE A 691 -4.10 -35.34 2.59
C ILE A 691 -4.67 -35.03 1.19
N PHE A 692 -3.82 -34.98 0.17
CA PHE A 692 -4.24 -34.74 -1.20
C PHE A 692 -5.14 -35.86 -1.74
N ALA A 693 -4.76 -37.13 -1.52
CA ALA A 693 -5.55 -38.29 -1.93
C ALA A 693 -6.92 -38.33 -1.22
N ALA A 694 -6.98 -37.97 0.06
CA ALA A 694 -8.23 -37.86 0.81
C ALA A 694 -9.15 -36.75 0.24
N ALA A 695 -8.59 -35.59 -0.11
CA ALA A 695 -9.33 -34.50 -0.73
C ALA A 695 -9.93 -34.89 -2.10
N ILE A 696 -9.20 -35.69 -2.89
CA ILE A 696 -9.70 -36.22 -4.16
C ILE A 696 -10.80 -37.26 -3.93
N THR A 697 -10.57 -38.23 -3.05
CA THR A 697 -11.51 -39.35 -2.80
C THR A 697 -12.85 -38.87 -2.25
N THR A 698 -12.85 -37.77 -1.48
CA THR A 698 -14.08 -37.15 -0.97
C THR A 698 -14.84 -36.33 -2.02
N GLY A 699 -14.33 -36.20 -3.25
CA GLY A 699 -14.96 -35.44 -4.34
C GLY A 699 -15.01 -33.93 -4.11
N SER A 700 -14.29 -33.43 -3.09
CA SER A 700 -14.34 -32.04 -2.63
C SER A 700 -13.32 -31.14 -3.34
N LEU A 701 -12.28 -31.73 -3.93
CA LEU A 701 -11.21 -30.99 -4.59
C LEU A 701 -11.58 -30.68 -6.05
N SER A 702 -12.16 -29.49 -6.25
CA SER A 702 -12.35 -28.86 -7.55
C SER A 702 -11.71 -27.48 -7.54
N VAL A 703 -11.07 -27.12 -8.65
CA VAL A 703 -10.32 -25.89 -8.76
C VAL A 703 -10.71 -25.15 -10.04
N PRO A 704 -11.34 -23.97 -9.95
CA PRO A 704 -11.69 -23.17 -11.11
C PRO A 704 -10.46 -22.37 -11.56
N LEU A 705 -9.91 -22.72 -12.73
CA LEU A 705 -8.72 -22.09 -13.29
C LEU A 705 -9.09 -21.17 -14.45
N ARG A 706 -8.37 -20.06 -14.58
CA ARG A 706 -8.48 -19.17 -15.74
C ARG A 706 -7.61 -19.73 -16.85
N VAL A 707 -8.21 -20.01 -18.01
CA VAL A 707 -7.52 -20.58 -19.17
C VAL A 707 -7.69 -19.65 -20.36
N ASP A 708 -6.58 -19.33 -21.02
CA ASP A 708 -6.57 -18.58 -22.26
C ASP A 708 -6.94 -19.50 -23.43
N THR A 709 -7.89 -19.05 -24.25
CA THR A 709 -8.28 -19.75 -25.48
C THR A 709 -7.34 -19.39 -26.64
N VAL A 710 -7.38 -20.18 -27.71
CA VAL A 710 -6.59 -19.94 -28.95
C VAL A 710 -6.83 -18.53 -29.53
N HIS A 711 -8.02 -17.96 -29.29
CA HIS A 711 -8.39 -16.62 -29.74
C HIS A 711 -8.04 -15.50 -28.73
N GLY A 712 -7.30 -15.80 -27.65
CA GLY A 712 -6.91 -14.85 -26.62
C GLY A 712 -8.02 -14.47 -25.63
N GLN A 713 -9.19 -15.10 -25.71
CA GLN A 713 -10.27 -14.93 -24.72
C GLN A 713 -9.97 -15.73 -23.45
N ARG A 714 -10.28 -15.15 -22.28
CA ARG A 714 -10.08 -15.78 -20.96
C ARG A 714 -11.35 -16.42 -20.47
N ARG A 715 -11.35 -17.75 -20.31
CA ARG A 715 -12.48 -18.53 -19.79
C ARG A 715 -12.19 -19.11 -18.41
N LEU A 716 -13.25 -19.37 -17.65
CA LEU A 716 -13.17 -20.10 -16.39
C LEU A 716 -13.46 -21.58 -16.65
N VAL A 717 -12.51 -22.44 -16.30
CA VAL A 717 -12.60 -23.89 -16.51
C VAL A 717 -12.39 -24.57 -15.17
N GLY A 718 -13.36 -25.37 -14.74
CA GLY A 718 -13.25 -26.22 -13.56
C GLY A 718 -12.32 -27.39 -13.84
N HIS A 719 -11.39 -27.64 -12.93
CA HIS A 719 -10.49 -28.78 -13.00
C HIS A 719 -10.67 -29.68 -11.77
N GLN A 720 -10.54 -30.98 -12.00
CA GLN A 720 -10.46 -32.00 -10.95
C GLN A 720 -9.15 -32.77 -11.10
N PHE A 721 -8.86 -33.60 -10.10
CA PHE A 721 -7.63 -34.38 -10.03
C PHE A 721 -7.99 -35.87 -9.95
N MET A 722 -7.23 -36.71 -10.64
CA MET A 722 -7.40 -38.17 -10.56
C MET A 722 -6.46 -38.74 -9.49
N SER A 723 -6.99 -39.67 -8.70
CA SER A 723 -6.16 -40.51 -7.83
C SER A 723 -5.47 -41.58 -8.68
N GLN A 724 -4.16 -41.74 -8.48
CA GLN A 724 -3.21 -42.58 -9.24
C GLN A 724 -3.82 -43.68 -10.15
N THR A 725 -3.52 -43.59 -11.45
CA THR A 725 -3.36 -44.75 -12.34
C THR A 725 -1.86 -45.09 -12.50
N ASP A 726 -1.53 -46.30 -12.97
CA ASP A 726 -0.19 -46.91 -13.13
C ASP A 726 0.94 -46.02 -13.73
N SER A 727 0.62 -44.83 -14.26
CA SER A 727 1.54 -43.84 -14.82
C SER A 727 2.07 -42.78 -13.83
N GLY A 728 1.62 -42.77 -12.57
CA GLY A 728 2.10 -41.82 -11.55
C GLY A 728 1.75 -40.34 -11.79
N ARG A 729 0.82 -40.04 -12.72
CA ARG A 729 0.44 -38.66 -13.08
C ARG A 729 -0.53 -38.04 -12.09
N LYS A 730 -0.29 -36.78 -11.70
CA LYS A 730 -1.10 -35.95 -10.78
C LYS A 730 -1.72 -34.75 -11.50
N ASP A 731 -1.99 -34.91 -12.79
CA ASP A 731 -2.34 -33.79 -13.67
C ASP A 731 -3.80 -33.36 -13.42
N ALA A 732 -4.03 -32.05 -13.41
CA ALA A 732 -5.37 -31.49 -13.34
C ALA A 732 -6.05 -31.64 -14.71
N TYR A 733 -7.27 -32.19 -14.75
CA TYR A 733 -8.03 -32.35 -15.98
C TYR A 733 -9.32 -31.50 -15.93
N PRO A 734 -9.74 -30.91 -17.07
CA PRO A 734 -10.92 -30.06 -17.12
C PRO A 734 -12.22 -30.88 -17.02
N THR A 735 -13.19 -30.40 -16.25
CA THR A 735 -14.50 -31.06 -16.04
C THR A 735 -15.69 -30.23 -16.50
N TRP A 736 -15.61 -28.91 -16.38
CA TRP A 736 -16.65 -27.99 -16.84
C TRP A 736 -16.03 -26.68 -17.34
N THR A 737 -16.74 -25.96 -18.20
CA THR A 737 -16.33 -24.62 -18.66
C THR A 737 -17.51 -23.66 -18.49
N LEU A 738 -17.25 -22.47 -17.95
CA LEU A 738 -18.27 -21.45 -17.80
C LEU A 738 -18.62 -20.86 -19.17
N SER A 739 -19.89 -20.95 -19.55
CA SER A 739 -20.41 -20.28 -20.74
C SER A 739 -20.56 -18.79 -20.48
N LEU A 740 -19.78 -17.98 -21.20
CA LEU A 740 -19.86 -16.52 -21.18
C LEU A 740 -20.50 -15.99 -22.48
N PRO A 741 -21.19 -14.84 -22.43
CA PRO A 741 -21.62 -14.13 -23.64
C PRO A 741 -20.47 -13.84 -24.60
N ASP A 742 -20.78 -13.78 -25.90
CA ASP A 742 -19.78 -13.50 -26.93
C ASP A 742 -19.10 -12.15 -26.69
N GLY A 743 -17.76 -12.15 -26.73
CA GLY A 743 -16.96 -10.96 -26.51
C GLY A 743 -16.82 -10.53 -25.05
N GLN A 744 -17.10 -11.40 -24.07
CA GLN A 744 -16.73 -11.22 -22.66
C GLN A 744 -15.60 -12.17 -22.23
N ASP A 745 -14.73 -11.67 -21.35
CA ASP A 745 -13.61 -12.37 -20.75
C ASP A 745 -13.64 -12.32 -19.22
N VAL A 746 -13.07 -13.34 -18.57
CA VAL A 746 -12.88 -13.35 -17.11
C VAL A 746 -11.79 -12.37 -16.71
N GLN A 747 -12.19 -11.33 -15.96
CA GLN A 747 -11.28 -10.33 -15.39
C GLN A 747 -10.70 -10.83 -14.06
N SER A 748 -11.55 -11.29 -13.15
CA SER A 748 -11.13 -11.76 -11.83
C SER A 748 -12.03 -12.84 -11.26
N VAL A 749 -11.43 -13.72 -10.45
CA VAL A 749 -12.08 -14.73 -9.62
C VAL A 749 -11.75 -14.37 -8.18
N ILE A 750 -12.77 -14.05 -7.40
CA ILE A 750 -12.68 -13.58 -6.02
C ILE A 750 -13.12 -14.74 -5.12
N ALA A 751 -12.22 -15.18 -4.24
CA ALA A 751 -12.54 -16.18 -3.24
C ALA A 751 -13.37 -15.56 -2.10
N PRO A 752 -14.48 -16.18 -1.67
CA PRO A 752 -15.26 -15.68 -0.55
C PRO A 752 -14.48 -15.68 0.76
N ILE A 753 -14.85 -14.77 1.67
CA ILE A 753 -14.34 -14.77 3.04
C ILE A 753 -15.03 -15.91 3.81
N ARG A 754 -14.25 -16.93 4.18
CA ARG A 754 -14.70 -18.12 4.90
C ARG A 754 -14.54 -17.95 6.40
N ASP A 755 -15.51 -17.29 7.03
CA ASP A 755 -15.60 -17.18 8.48
C ASP A 755 -16.52 -18.26 9.08
N PRO A 756 -16.40 -18.56 10.38
CA PRO A 756 -17.40 -19.34 11.09
C PRO A 756 -18.79 -18.70 10.98
N ILE A 757 -19.83 -19.53 10.83
CA ILE A 757 -21.21 -19.09 10.66
C ILE A 757 -21.97 -19.40 11.95
N ALA A 758 -22.31 -18.37 12.73
CA ALA A 758 -23.01 -18.56 14.01
C ALA A 758 -24.47 -19.00 13.85
N SER A 759 -25.17 -18.48 12.83
CA SER A 759 -26.57 -18.81 12.57
C SER A 759 -26.78 -19.28 11.13
N ILE A 760 -27.38 -20.46 10.99
CA ILE A 760 -27.74 -21.11 9.73
C ILE A 760 -29.02 -20.55 9.09
N GLY A 761 -29.77 -19.72 9.81
CA GLY A 761 -31.04 -19.16 9.34
C GLY A 761 -31.33 -17.79 9.95
N LYS A 762 -32.28 -17.08 9.33
CA LYS A 762 -32.82 -15.81 9.82
C LYS A 762 -34.27 -16.05 10.24
N VAL A 763 -34.55 -15.88 11.53
CA VAL A 763 -35.91 -15.95 12.07
C VAL A 763 -36.67 -14.67 11.71
N LEU A 764 -37.87 -14.83 11.19
CA LEU A 764 -38.81 -13.78 10.79
C LEU A 764 -39.68 -13.35 11.98
N GLY A 765 -40.37 -12.20 11.86
CA GLY A 765 -41.25 -11.70 12.93
C GLY A 765 -42.42 -12.63 13.25
N ASP A 766 -42.85 -13.46 12.31
CA ASP A 766 -43.88 -14.49 12.50
C ASP A 766 -43.33 -15.83 13.04
N ARG A 767 -42.04 -15.86 13.43
CA ARG A 767 -41.29 -17.04 13.92
C ARG A 767 -41.01 -18.11 12.89
N THR A 768 -41.35 -17.89 11.62
CA THR A 768 -40.84 -18.72 10.52
C THR A 768 -39.36 -18.40 10.25
N THR A 769 -38.65 -19.27 9.55
CA THR A 769 -37.21 -19.18 9.34
C THR A 769 -36.86 -19.20 7.87
N LEU A 770 -36.05 -18.24 7.44
CA LEU A 770 -35.35 -18.30 6.16
C LEU A 770 -33.97 -18.96 6.38
N TYR A 771 -33.77 -20.17 5.87
CA TYR A 771 -32.48 -20.84 5.96
C TYR A 771 -31.49 -20.23 4.96
N LYS A 772 -30.28 -19.90 5.42
CA LYS A 772 -29.25 -19.27 4.56
C LYS A 772 -28.72 -20.30 3.56
N TYR A 773 -28.47 -19.86 2.32
CA TYR A 773 -27.76 -20.67 1.35
C TYR A 773 -26.24 -20.62 1.62
N LEU A 774 -25.66 -21.72 2.06
CA LEU A 774 -24.31 -21.82 2.63
C LEU A 774 -23.42 -22.83 1.88
N ASN A 775 -23.34 -22.68 0.56
CA ASN A 775 -22.46 -23.51 -0.27
C ASN A 775 -20.97 -23.15 -0.08
N PRO A 776 -20.11 -24.06 0.41
CA PRO A 776 -18.69 -23.77 0.62
C PRO A 776 -17.87 -23.66 -0.69
N HIS A 777 -18.45 -24.12 -1.81
CA HIS A 777 -17.80 -24.19 -3.12
C HIS A 777 -18.11 -22.99 -4.03
N ILE A 778 -18.75 -21.94 -3.52
CA ILE A 778 -19.04 -20.75 -4.33
C ILE A 778 -17.77 -19.94 -4.59
N VAL A 779 -17.62 -19.46 -5.83
CA VAL A 779 -16.65 -18.46 -6.23
C VAL A 779 -17.35 -17.32 -6.95
N LEU A 780 -16.85 -16.10 -6.74
CA LEU A 780 -17.36 -14.90 -7.39
C LEU A 780 -16.50 -14.61 -8.62
N VAL A 781 -17.13 -14.46 -9.79
CA VAL A 781 -16.46 -14.26 -11.08
C VAL A 781 -16.90 -12.94 -11.67
N LEU A 782 -15.94 -12.06 -11.96
CA LEU A 782 -16.16 -10.80 -12.67
C LEU A 782 -15.64 -10.94 -14.10
N THR A 783 -16.44 -10.44 -15.03
CA THR A 783 -16.16 -10.49 -16.47
C THR A 783 -16.27 -9.10 -17.08
N ALA A 784 -15.47 -8.88 -18.11
CA ALA A 784 -15.36 -7.62 -18.82
C ALA A 784 -15.48 -7.85 -20.33
N PRO A 785 -15.90 -6.84 -21.11
CA PRO A 785 -15.85 -6.92 -22.56
C PRO A 785 -14.40 -7.10 -23.03
N HIS A 786 -14.21 -7.96 -24.02
CA HIS A 786 -12.92 -8.26 -24.62
C HIS A 786 -12.44 -7.07 -25.47
N SER A 787 -11.12 -6.83 -25.51
CA SER A 787 -10.56 -5.64 -26.16
C SER A 787 -10.88 -5.55 -27.66
N SER A 788 -10.98 -6.68 -28.38
CA SER A 788 -11.32 -6.67 -29.81
C SER A 788 -12.81 -6.49 -30.13
N SER A 789 -13.72 -6.68 -29.16
CA SER A 789 -15.16 -6.42 -29.34
C SER A 789 -15.53 -4.96 -29.06
N SER A 790 -14.66 -4.19 -28.39
CA SER A 790 -14.83 -2.74 -28.18
C SER A 790 -14.68 -1.89 -29.45
N SER A 791 -14.10 -2.47 -30.51
CA SER A 791 -13.77 -1.78 -31.78
C SER A 791 -14.84 -1.90 -32.87
N ALA A 792 -15.89 -2.71 -32.68
CA ALA A 792 -16.95 -2.89 -33.67
C ALA A 792 -17.99 -1.78 -33.53
N LEU A 793 -17.88 -0.72 -34.33
CA LEU A 793 -18.92 0.31 -34.47
C LEU A 793 -20.26 -0.36 -34.85
N HIS A 794 -21.23 -0.36 -33.94
CA HIS A 794 -22.63 -0.57 -34.30
C HIS A 794 -23.17 0.68 -35.04
N PRO A 795 -24.13 0.52 -35.98
CA PRO A 795 -24.67 1.62 -36.79
C PRO A 795 -25.25 2.81 -35.99
N ASP A 796 -25.56 2.61 -34.71
CA ASP A 796 -26.14 3.61 -33.81
C ASP A 796 -25.11 4.30 -32.88
N GLY A 797 -23.80 4.13 -33.09
CA GLY A 797 -22.77 4.89 -32.40
C GLY A 797 -22.52 4.55 -30.93
N HIS A 798 -23.23 3.57 -30.35
CA HIS A 798 -23.06 3.09 -28.98
C HIS A 798 -22.84 1.57 -28.96
N VAL A 799 -21.62 1.11 -28.67
CA VAL A 799 -21.40 -0.27 -28.22
C VAL A 799 -21.74 -0.29 -26.73
N HIS A 800 -22.88 -0.87 -26.35
CA HIS A 800 -23.16 -1.12 -24.93
C HIS A 800 -22.32 -2.32 -24.47
N ALA A 801 -21.01 -2.08 -24.28
CA ALA A 801 -20.14 -3.05 -23.66
C ALA A 801 -20.62 -3.22 -22.21
N HIS A 802 -20.87 -4.45 -21.78
CA HIS A 802 -21.38 -4.76 -20.44
C HIS A 802 -20.39 -5.64 -19.67
N CYS A 803 -20.31 -5.42 -18.36
CA CYS A 803 -19.64 -6.30 -17.42
C CYS A 803 -20.61 -7.37 -16.94
N GLY A 804 -20.09 -8.52 -16.52
CA GLY A 804 -20.90 -9.57 -15.89
C GLY A 804 -20.34 -9.95 -14.53
N LEU A 805 -21.22 -10.16 -13.56
CA LEU A 805 -20.90 -10.70 -12.24
C LEU A 805 -21.66 -12.01 -12.04
N TYR A 806 -20.93 -13.07 -11.70
CA TYR A 806 -21.47 -14.42 -11.56
C TYR A 806 -21.05 -15.04 -10.22
N LEU A 807 -22.00 -15.61 -9.49
CA LEU A 807 -21.71 -16.57 -8.41
C LEU A 807 -21.78 -17.97 -9.01
N VAL A 808 -20.66 -18.68 -9.00
CA VAL A 808 -20.50 -19.98 -9.66
C VAL A 808 -20.11 -21.02 -8.61
N ASP A 809 -20.75 -22.20 -8.66
CA ASP A 809 -20.29 -23.37 -7.91
C ASP A 809 -19.01 -23.91 -8.57
N SER A 810 -17.89 -23.94 -7.84
CA SER A 810 -16.58 -24.34 -8.36
C SER A 810 -16.49 -25.83 -8.73
N VAL A 811 -17.38 -26.67 -8.19
CA VAL A 811 -17.42 -28.11 -8.41
C VAL A 811 -18.20 -28.44 -9.68
N LYS A 812 -19.45 -27.96 -9.79
CA LYS A 812 -20.36 -28.28 -10.92
C LYS A 812 -20.28 -27.28 -12.07
N GLY A 813 -19.81 -26.05 -11.82
CA GLY A 813 -19.87 -24.94 -12.77
C GLY A 813 -21.24 -24.29 -12.91
N SER A 814 -22.20 -24.65 -12.04
CA SER A 814 -23.55 -24.07 -12.07
C SER A 814 -23.53 -22.62 -11.58
N VAL A 815 -24.21 -21.74 -12.31
CA VAL A 815 -24.34 -20.32 -11.98
C VAL A 815 -25.54 -20.13 -11.05
N VAL A 816 -25.26 -19.76 -9.80
CA VAL A 816 -26.25 -19.52 -8.74
C VAL A 816 -26.89 -18.14 -8.86
N TYR A 817 -26.09 -17.12 -9.16
CA TYR A 817 -26.54 -15.75 -9.36
C TYR A 817 -25.78 -15.13 -10.51
N LYS A 818 -26.45 -14.34 -11.35
CA LYS A 818 -25.82 -13.58 -12.43
C LYS A 818 -26.44 -12.20 -12.57
N VAL A 819 -25.61 -11.21 -12.88
CA VAL A 819 -26.06 -9.87 -13.23
C VAL A 819 -25.19 -9.27 -14.32
N THR A 820 -25.81 -8.53 -15.23
CA THR A 820 -25.16 -7.75 -16.28
C THR A 820 -25.13 -6.29 -15.85
N LEU A 821 -23.96 -5.66 -15.93
CA LEU A 821 -23.69 -4.32 -15.41
C LEU A 821 -23.18 -3.40 -16.55
N PRO A 822 -23.46 -2.09 -16.51
CA PRO A 822 -22.93 -1.14 -17.48
C PRO A 822 -21.41 -0.99 -17.37
N THR A 823 -20.77 -0.56 -18.45
CA THR A 823 -19.35 -0.17 -18.45
C THR A 823 -19.21 1.34 -18.38
N GLU A 824 -18.11 1.80 -17.79
CA GLU A 824 -17.70 3.19 -17.80
C GLU A 824 -16.63 3.37 -18.88
N ARG A 825 -16.98 4.03 -19.99
CA ARG A 825 -16.08 4.24 -21.15
C ARG A 825 -15.43 2.93 -21.65
N GLY A 826 -16.19 1.83 -21.67
CA GLY A 826 -15.72 0.51 -22.08
C GLY A 826 -14.90 -0.26 -21.03
N THR A 827 -14.69 0.31 -19.83
CA THR A 827 -13.98 -0.35 -18.73
C THR A 827 -14.93 -0.86 -17.65
N CYS A 828 -14.59 -2.02 -17.07
CA CYS A 828 -15.32 -2.62 -15.96
C CYS A 828 -14.71 -2.21 -14.61
N ASN A 829 -15.35 -1.24 -13.95
CA ASN A 829 -15.00 -0.82 -12.60
C ASN A 829 -16.06 -1.30 -11.59
N VAL A 830 -16.09 -2.61 -11.36
CA VAL A 830 -17.01 -3.25 -10.40
C VAL A 830 -16.20 -3.71 -9.19
N LYS A 831 -16.66 -3.35 -7.98
CA LYS A 831 -16.09 -3.86 -6.72
C LYS A 831 -17.11 -4.76 -6.05
N ALA A 832 -16.71 -5.97 -5.66
CA ALA A 832 -17.65 -6.95 -5.13
C ALA A 832 -17.00 -7.82 -4.06
N THR A 833 -17.79 -8.25 -3.09
CA THR A 833 -17.37 -9.14 -2.00
C THR A 833 -18.51 -10.05 -1.59
N PHE A 834 -18.19 -11.27 -1.16
CA PHE A 834 -19.15 -12.29 -0.76
C PHE A 834 -18.69 -12.96 0.54
N THR A 835 -19.60 -13.06 1.52
CA THR A 835 -19.39 -13.80 2.76
C THR A 835 -20.68 -14.49 3.17
N GLU A 836 -20.59 -15.72 3.67
CA GLU A 836 -21.75 -16.56 4.02
C GLU A 836 -22.74 -16.69 2.84
N ASN A 837 -23.87 -15.98 2.93
CA ASN A 837 -24.95 -15.94 1.95
C ASN A 837 -25.19 -14.51 1.41
N TRP A 838 -24.28 -13.58 1.70
CA TRP A 838 -24.44 -12.15 1.46
C TRP A 838 -23.41 -11.64 0.45
N LEU A 839 -23.91 -11.19 -0.70
CA LEU A 839 -23.15 -10.57 -1.79
C LEU A 839 -23.41 -9.07 -1.77
N VAL A 840 -22.35 -8.28 -1.81
CA VAL A 840 -22.44 -6.84 -2.07
C VAL A 840 -21.53 -6.45 -3.21
N TYR A 841 -22.05 -5.64 -4.13
CA TYR A 841 -21.29 -5.10 -5.24
C TYR A 841 -21.61 -3.64 -5.51
N HIS A 842 -20.62 -2.92 -6.00
CA HIS A 842 -20.66 -1.50 -6.35
C HIS A 842 -20.26 -1.32 -7.81
N TYR A 843 -20.97 -0.44 -8.51
CA TYR A 843 -20.70 -0.07 -9.89
C TYR A 843 -21.18 1.36 -10.18
N TYR A 844 -20.72 1.94 -11.29
CA TYR A 844 -21.19 3.23 -11.78
C TYR A 844 -22.26 3.03 -12.87
N ASP A 845 -23.39 3.72 -12.75
CA ASP A 845 -24.41 3.76 -13.79
C ASP A 845 -24.36 5.10 -14.54
N GLY A 846 -23.95 5.04 -15.81
CA GLY A 846 -23.79 6.20 -16.68
C GLY A 846 -25.02 6.55 -17.52
N GLU A 847 -26.02 5.67 -17.58
CA GLU A 847 -27.16 5.83 -18.47
C GLU A 847 -28.35 6.51 -17.78
N TYR A 848 -29.06 7.35 -18.54
CA TYR A 848 -30.32 7.97 -18.12
C TYR A 848 -31.40 7.47 -19.08
N GLN A 849 -32.09 6.37 -18.72
CA GLN A 849 -33.10 5.77 -19.60
C GLN A 849 -34.55 6.21 -19.27
N GLY A 850 -34.76 7.15 -18.33
CA GLY A 850 -36.10 7.72 -18.08
C GLY A 850 -36.30 8.46 -16.75
N THR A 851 -37.54 8.86 -16.49
CA THR A 851 -37.97 9.53 -15.25
C THR A 851 -37.81 8.60 -14.05
N GLY A 852 -36.97 8.99 -13.08
CA GLY A 852 -36.71 8.21 -11.85
C GLY A 852 -35.40 7.42 -11.85
N GLN A 853 -34.62 7.47 -12.93
CA GLN A 853 -33.24 6.97 -12.93
C GLN A 853 -32.25 8.13 -12.82
N THR A 854 -31.21 7.96 -12.00
CA THR A 854 -30.14 8.94 -11.80
C THR A 854 -28.81 8.32 -12.15
N LYS A 855 -27.99 9.08 -12.89
CA LYS A 855 -26.57 8.74 -13.06
C LYS A 855 -25.88 8.78 -11.70
N GLY A 856 -24.96 7.87 -11.46
CA GLY A 856 -24.21 7.84 -10.23
C GLY A 856 -23.79 6.44 -9.82
N TYR A 857 -23.07 6.38 -8.70
CA TYR A 857 -22.65 5.11 -8.13
C TYR A 857 -23.82 4.40 -7.47
N LYS A 858 -23.86 3.08 -7.64
CA LYS A 858 -24.86 2.20 -7.05
C LYS A 858 -24.16 1.13 -6.23
N ILE A 859 -24.71 0.84 -5.07
CA ILE A 859 -24.35 -0.34 -4.27
C ILE A 859 -25.56 -1.26 -4.19
N VAL A 860 -25.34 -2.53 -4.50
CA VAL A 860 -26.38 -3.56 -4.53
C VAL A 860 -26.03 -4.64 -3.55
N THR A 861 -27.03 -5.04 -2.78
CA THR A 861 -26.95 -6.07 -1.75
C THR A 861 -27.85 -7.23 -2.16
N VAL A 862 -27.34 -8.45 -2.06
CA VAL A 862 -28.04 -9.69 -2.42
C VAL A 862 -27.86 -10.70 -1.29
N GLU A 863 -28.95 -11.21 -0.74
CA GLU A 863 -28.94 -12.31 0.22
C GLU A 863 -29.57 -13.56 -0.40
N LEU A 864 -28.88 -14.70 -0.27
CA LEU A 864 -29.31 -15.99 -0.80
C LEU A 864 -29.86 -16.88 0.32
N TYR A 865 -31.02 -17.49 0.10
CA TYR A 865 -31.69 -18.39 1.03
C TYR A 865 -32.04 -19.71 0.36
N GLU A 866 -32.10 -20.78 1.15
CA GLU A 866 -32.51 -22.12 0.71
C GLU A 866 -34.00 -22.17 0.40
N GLY A 867 -34.36 -23.02 -0.56
CA GLY A 867 -35.75 -23.29 -0.90
C GLY A 867 -36.43 -22.13 -1.64
N LYS A 868 -37.72 -22.32 -1.92
CA LYS A 868 -38.59 -21.32 -2.54
C LYS A 868 -39.58 -20.72 -1.54
N GLN A 869 -39.72 -21.35 -0.38
CA GLN A 869 -40.65 -20.95 0.68
C GLN A 869 -39.93 -20.72 2.01
N VAL A 870 -40.62 -20.05 2.94
CA VAL A 870 -40.19 -19.96 4.35
C VAL A 870 -40.23 -21.36 5.00
N ASP A 871 -39.40 -21.59 6.01
CA ASP A 871 -39.23 -22.87 6.73
C ASP A 871 -38.82 -24.07 5.85
N GLU A 872 -38.25 -23.83 4.68
CA GLU A 872 -37.74 -24.87 3.79
C GLU A 872 -36.22 -25.02 3.92
N LYS A 873 -35.76 -26.13 4.52
CA LYS A 873 -34.34 -26.44 4.70
C LYS A 873 -33.86 -27.48 3.70
N THR A 874 -33.00 -27.09 2.77
CA THR A 874 -32.37 -28.00 1.79
C THR A 874 -31.00 -28.52 2.25
N LYS A 875 -30.42 -27.92 3.30
CA LYS A 875 -29.10 -28.26 3.88
C LYS A 875 -27.95 -28.05 2.89
N SER A 876 -27.93 -26.89 2.23
CA SER A 876 -26.94 -26.51 1.22
C SER A 876 -25.47 -26.63 1.66
N SER A 877 -25.18 -26.53 2.96
CA SER A 877 -23.82 -26.70 3.50
C SER A 877 -23.32 -28.15 3.53
N GLU A 878 -24.24 -29.13 3.59
CA GLU A 878 -23.92 -30.57 3.67
C GLU A 878 -24.22 -31.29 2.35
N LEU A 879 -24.98 -30.65 1.47
CA LEU A 879 -25.41 -31.23 0.20
C LEU A 879 -24.25 -31.28 -0.79
N SER A 880 -24.18 -32.36 -1.57
CA SER A 880 -23.25 -32.43 -2.69
C SER A 880 -23.60 -31.38 -3.75
N SER A 881 -22.59 -30.65 -4.25
CA SER A 881 -22.73 -29.70 -5.37
C SER A 881 -23.37 -30.31 -6.63
N PHE A 882 -23.35 -31.64 -6.80
CA PHE A 882 -23.98 -32.31 -7.94
C PHE A 882 -25.50 -32.45 -7.81
N SER A 883 -26.05 -32.31 -6.61
CA SER A 883 -27.49 -32.44 -6.36
C SER A 883 -28.29 -31.32 -7.01
N ASP A 884 -29.43 -31.65 -7.63
CA ASP A 884 -30.30 -30.64 -8.26
C ASP A 884 -30.96 -29.70 -7.26
N LYS A 885 -31.16 -30.16 -6.01
CA LYS A 885 -31.67 -29.32 -4.91
C LYS A 885 -30.75 -28.14 -4.57
N MET A 886 -29.51 -28.16 -5.05
CA MET A 886 -28.57 -27.06 -4.86
C MET A 886 -28.96 -25.78 -5.61
N MET A 887 -29.88 -25.89 -6.58
CA MET A 887 -30.43 -24.78 -7.35
C MET A 887 -31.78 -24.27 -6.82
N ASP A 888 -32.34 -24.89 -5.77
CA ASP A 888 -33.53 -24.39 -5.08
C ASP A 888 -33.12 -23.26 -4.12
N ILE A 889 -33.01 -22.06 -4.67
CA ILE A 889 -32.50 -20.87 -4.00
C ILE A 889 -33.48 -19.71 -4.20
N THR A 890 -33.69 -18.93 -3.15
CA THR A 890 -34.38 -17.64 -3.20
C THR A 890 -33.38 -16.50 -2.98
N ALA A 891 -33.31 -15.55 -3.91
CA ALA A 891 -32.46 -14.38 -3.81
C ALA A 891 -33.28 -13.12 -3.50
N TYR A 892 -32.96 -12.44 -2.41
CA TYR A 892 -33.46 -11.09 -2.14
C TYR A 892 -32.39 -10.10 -2.55
N GLN A 893 -32.73 -9.16 -3.44
CA GLN A 893 -31.80 -8.15 -3.91
C GLN A 893 -32.40 -6.75 -3.80
N GLN A 894 -31.56 -5.77 -3.48
CA GLN A 894 -31.96 -4.36 -3.45
C GLN A 894 -30.79 -3.47 -3.85
N ALA A 895 -31.07 -2.44 -4.64
CA ALA A 895 -30.09 -1.44 -5.07
C ALA A 895 -30.23 -0.13 -4.28
N TYR A 896 -29.11 0.54 -4.05
CA TYR A 896 -29.02 1.83 -3.40
C TYR A 896 -28.12 2.76 -4.22
N VAL A 897 -28.43 4.05 -4.20
CA VAL A 897 -27.57 5.12 -4.72
C VAL A 897 -26.53 5.46 -3.66
N TYR A 898 -25.27 5.53 -4.09
CA TYR A 898 -24.13 5.82 -3.26
C TYR A 898 -23.41 7.09 -3.79
N PRO A 899 -22.97 8.02 -2.93
CA PRO A 899 -22.39 9.28 -3.40
C PRO A 899 -20.95 9.16 -3.93
N HIS A 900 -20.19 8.13 -3.51
CA HIS A 900 -18.74 8.05 -3.77
C HIS A 900 -18.35 6.84 -4.64
N ALA A 901 -17.23 6.96 -5.36
CA ALA A 901 -16.59 5.82 -6.00
C ALA A 901 -15.87 4.97 -4.93
N ILE A 902 -15.91 3.64 -5.06
CA ILE A 902 -15.24 2.71 -4.14
C ILE A 902 -14.02 2.10 -4.83
N SER A 903 -12.86 2.18 -4.19
CA SER A 903 -11.62 1.56 -4.67
C SER A 903 -11.43 0.14 -4.15
N ALA A 904 -11.82 -0.12 -2.90
CA ALA A 904 -11.74 -1.44 -2.25
C ALA A 904 -12.91 -1.68 -1.30
N ILE A 905 -13.31 -2.94 -1.16
CA ILE A 905 -14.45 -3.36 -0.34
C ILE A 905 -14.14 -4.68 0.37
N ALA A 906 -14.46 -4.77 1.67
CA ALA A 906 -14.30 -6.00 2.44
C ALA A 906 -15.37 -6.11 3.54
N HIS A 907 -15.65 -7.34 3.98
CA HIS A 907 -16.50 -7.58 5.15
C HIS A 907 -15.65 -7.67 6.42
N THR A 908 -16.21 -7.27 7.56
CA THR A 908 -15.59 -7.54 8.86
C THR A 908 -15.64 -9.04 9.20
N SER A 909 -14.55 -9.56 9.81
CA SER A 909 -14.43 -10.95 10.26
C SER A 909 -14.21 -11.01 11.77
N THR A 910 -14.90 -11.93 12.44
CA THR A 910 -14.81 -12.19 13.90
C THR A 910 -14.67 -13.67 14.19
N LYS A 911 -14.24 -14.00 15.41
CA LYS A 911 -13.81 -15.33 15.81
C LYS A 911 -14.89 -16.41 15.64
N PHE A 912 -16.15 -16.07 15.89
CA PHE A 912 -17.29 -16.98 15.85
C PHE A 912 -18.39 -16.55 14.87
N GLY A 913 -18.27 -15.37 14.25
CA GLY A 913 -19.26 -14.84 13.29
C GLY A 913 -20.63 -14.53 13.92
N ILE A 914 -20.65 -14.16 15.21
CA ILE A 914 -21.86 -13.82 15.97
C ILE A 914 -22.22 -12.34 15.79
N THR A 915 -21.25 -11.44 15.84
CA THR A 915 -21.49 -10.00 15.65
C THR A 915 -22.06 -9.73 14.25
N SER A 916 -22.82 -8.64 14.08
CA SER A 916 -23.25 -8.23 12.74
C SER A 916 -22.03 -7.93 11.87
N LYS A 917 -22.02 -8.43 10.62
CA LYS A 917 -20.97 -8.08 9.67
C LYS A 917 -21.23 -6.70 9.10
N ASP A 918 -20.24 -5.81 9.17
CA ASP A 918 -20.27 -4.53 8.46
C ASP A 918 -19.40 -4.64 7.20
N ILE A 919 -19.63 -3.72 6.27
CA ILE A 919 -18.81 -3.58 5.07
C ILE A 919 -17.89 -2.39 5.27
N ILE A 920 -16.59 -2.62 5.09
CA ILE A 920 -15.60 -1.57 5.05
C ILE A 920 -15.37 -1.19 3.59
N VAL A 921 -15.52 0.10 3.28
CA VAL A 921 -15.33 0.66 1.96
C VAL A 921 -14.21 1.69 2.00
N ALA A 922 -13.29 1.61 1.03
CA ALA A 922 -12.34 2.68 0.74
C ALA A 922 -12.87 3.49 -0.43
N HIS A 923 -13.00 4.79 -0.23
CA HIS A 923 -13.48 5.71 -1.25
C HIS A 923 -12.34 6.21 -2.13
N ALA A 924 -12.67 6.64 -3.35
CA ALA A 924 -11.71 7.33 -4.22
C ALA A 924 -11.27 8.71 -3.67
N ASN A 925 -12.01 9.29 -2.70
CA ASN A 925 -11.61 10.50 -1.99
C ASN A 925 -10.68 10.21 -0.78
N ASN A 926 -10.09 9.02 -0.71
CA ASN A 926 -9.10 8.59 0.30
C ASN A 926 -9.65 8.35 1.72
N ASN A 927 -10.97 8.36 1.90
CA ASN A 927 -11.61 8.02 3.18
C ASN A 927 -11.93 6.52 3.29
N ILE A 928 -11.84 5.98 4.50
CA ILE A 928 -12.27 4.62 4.82
C ILE A 928 -13.52 4.71 5.70
N GLN A 929 -14.62 4.12 5.25
CA GLN A 929 -15.92 4.19 5.93
C GLN A 929 -16.46 2.79 6.24
N SER A 930 -17.19 2.68 7.34
CA SER A 930 -17.94 1.47 7.71
C SER A 930 -19.43 1.64 7.38
N LEU A 931 -19.98 0.68 6.62
CA LEU A 931 -21.40 0.60 6.27
C LEU A 931 -22.04 -0.58 6.99
N SER A 932 -23.04 -0.28 7.81
CA SER A 932 -23.72 -1.33 8.58
C SER A 932 -24.62 -2.20 7.70
N ARG A 933 -24.61 -3.52 7.95
CA ARG A 933 -25.55 -4.46 7.30
C ARG A 933 -27.01 -4.06 7.47
N ARG A 934 -27.39 -3.38 8.56
CA ARG A 934 -28.77 -2.93 8.77
C ARG A 934 -29.24 -1.96 7.68
N LEU A 935 -28.34 -1.10 7.20
CA LEU A 935 -28.62 -0.18 6.10
C LEU A 935 -28.68 -0.94 4.77
N LEU A 936 -27.80 -1.92 4.59
CA LEU A 936 -27.67 -2.71 3.36
C LEU A 936 -28.47 -4.01 3.38
N ASN A 937 -29.63 -4.03 4.03
CA ASN A 937 -30.49 -5.21 4.04
C ASN A 937 -31.44 -5.21 2.81
N PRO A 938 -31.46 -6.26 1.97
CA PRO A 938 -32.32 -6.30 0.78
C PRO A 938 -33.82 -6.42 1.10
N ARG A 939 -34.20 -6.81 2.33
CA ARG A 939 -35.59 -7.00 2.75
C ARG A 939 -36.25 -5.72 3.31
N ARG A 940 -35.61 -4.56 3.19
CA ARG A 940 -36.19 -3.27 3.64
C ARG A 940 -37.46 -2.95 2.83
N PRO A 941 -38.60 -2.64 3.48
CA PRO A 941 -39.87 -2.42 2.79
C PRO A 941 -39.85 -1.14 1.95
N VAL A 942 -40.24 -1.26 0.68
CA VAL A 942 -40.24 -0.19 -0.31
C VAL A 942 -41.57 0.56 -0.30
N GLY A 943 -41.53 1.89 -0.30
CA GLY A 943 -42.72 2.75 -0.44
C GLY A 943 -43.70 2.75 0.75
N ARG A 944 -43.39 2.02 1.83
CA ARG A 944 -44.22 1.93 3.03
C ARG A 944 -43.39 1.81 4.30
N LYS A 945 -44.02 2.10 5.44
CA LYS A 945 -43.41 1.85 6.76
C LYS A 945 -43.34 0.33 7.04
N PRO A 946 -42.37 -0.12 7.86
CA PRO A 946 -42.27 -1.52 8.25
C PRO A 946 -43.49 -1.99 9.06
N SER A 947 -43.98 -3.19 8.80
CA SER A 947 -45.03 -3.86 9.57
C SER A 947 -44.53 -4.22 10.99
N SER A 948 -45.42 -4.63 11.91
CA SER A 948 -45.00 -5.02 13.27
C SER A 948 -43.99 -6.18 13.25
N GLY A 949 -44.22 -7.21 12.43
CA GLY A 949 -43.28 -8.32 12.27
C GLY A 949 -41.93 -7.89 11.68
N GLU A 950 -41.94 -6.99 10.69
CA GLU A 950 -40.69 -6.45 10.12
C GLU A 950 -39.93 -5.58 11.13
N GLN A 951 -40.63 -4.86 12.01
CA GLN A 951 -40.02 -4.09 13.09
C GLN A 951 -39.39 -4.99 14.16
N GLU A 952 -39.99 -6.14 14.47
CA GLU A 952 -39.39 -7.16 15.35
C GLU A 952 -38.09 -7.72 14.77
N GLU A 953 -37.97 -7.75 13.44
CA GLU A 953 -36.72 -8.10 12.74
C GLU A 953 -35.70 -6.94 12.66
N PHE A 954 -36.02 -5.77 13.21
CA PHE A 954 -35.27 -4.51 13.11
C PHE A 954 -35.12 -3.98 11.67
N LEU A 955 -36.07 -4.29 10.77
CA LEU A 955 -36.10 -3.73 9.43
C LEU A 955 -36.56 -2.27 9.49
N ILE A 956 -35.86 -1.43 8.74
CA ILE A 956 -36.19 -0.01 8.55
C ILE A 956 -36.73 0.21 7.14
N GLN A 957 -37.55 1.25 6.97
CA GLN A 957 -38.08 1.63 5.65
C GLN A 957 -36.94 1.77 4.62
N TYR A 958 -37.15 1.30 3.40
CA TYR A 958 -36.19 1.48 2.33
C TYR A 958 -36.10 2.95 1.94
N GLU A 959 -34.86 3.44 1.92
CA GLU A 959 -34.49 4.73 1.36
C GLU A 959 -33.44 4.46 0.28
N PRO A 960 -33.62 4.97 -0.95
CA PRO A 960 -32.75 4.64 -2.06
C PRO A 960 -31.35 5.24 -1.92
N VAL A 961 -31.22 6.39 -1.26
CA VAL A 961 -29.93 7.07 -1.07
C VAL A 961 -29.35 6.64 0.27
N ILE A 962 -28.12 6.13 0.27
CA ILE A 962 -27.38 5.92 1.51
C ILE A 962 -26.77 7.26 1.92
N PRO A 963 -27.06 7.75 3.14
CA PRO A 963 -26.49 9.01 3.61
C PRO A 963 -24.98 8.88 3.81
N ASP A 964 -24.25 9.91 3.40
CA ASP A 964 -22.84 10.04 3.76
C ASP A 964 -22.74 10.57 5.20
N ASP A 965 -22.42 9.69 6.14
CA ASP A 965 -22.25 10.03 7.55
C ASP A 965 -20.75 10.11 7.89
N PRO A 966 -20.20 11.32 8.12
CA PRO A 966 -18.82 11.51 8.53
C PRO A 966 -18.46 10.77 9.83
N ARG A 967 -19.44 10.50 10.72
CA ARG A 967 -19.21 9.77 11.98
C ARG A 967 -18.90 8.28 11.75
N LYS A 968 -19.15 7.78 10.54
CA LYS A 968 -18.84 6.41 10.13
C LYS A 968 -17.51 6.29 9.39
N VAL A 969 -16.81 7.40 9.17
CA VAL A 969 -15.47 7.43 8.57
C VAL A 969 -14.46 7.00 9.63
N LEU A 970 -13.91 5.80 9.44
CA LEU A 970 -12.92 5.18 10.33
C LEU A 970 -11.57 5.88 10.24
N SER A 971 -11.21 6.40 9.07
CA SER A 971 -9.94 7.09 8.87
C SER A 971 -9.94 8.53 9.36
N HIS A 972 -11.06 9.07 9.86
CA HIS A 972 -11.22 10.45 10.32
C HIS A 972 -10.50 11.49 9.43
N ASN A 973 -9.43 12.14 9.92
CA ASN A 973 -8.55 13.09 9.23
C ASN A 973 -7.39 12.45 8.42
N TYR A 974 -7.24 11.13 8.41
CA TYR A 974 -6.20 10.44 7.63
C TYR A 974 -6.69 10.21 6.20
N ASP A 975 -5.99 10.84 5.26
CA ASP A 975 -6.18 10.59 3.83
C ASP A 975 -5.40 9.33 3.42
N VAL A 976 -6.09 8.20 3.33
CA VAL A 976 -5.50 6.91 2.94
C VAL A 976 -5.52 6.78 1.42
N SER A 977 -4.49 7.34 0.78
CA SER A 977 -4.44 7.48 -0.67
C SER A 977 -4.32 6.15 -1.42
N ASN A 978 -5.03 6.05 -2.55
CA ASN A 978 -4.96 4.95 -3.52
C ASN A 978 -5.04 3.54 -2.88
N THR A 979 -6.04 3.33 -2.03
CA THR A 979 -6.27 2.04 -1.36
C THR A 979 -6.66 0.98 -2.39
N ARG A 980 -5.87 -0.09 -2.52
CA ARG A 980 -6.07 -1.18 -3.49
C ARG A 980 -6.83 -2.35 -2.89
N SER A 981 -6.65 -2.63 -1.61
CA SER A 981 -7.25 -3.77 -0.93
C SER A 981 -7.45 -3.51 0.55
N ILE A 982 -8.44 -4.20 1.13
CA ILE A 982 -8.73 -4.20 2.56
C ILE A 982 -8.78 -5.66 3.00
N ILE A 983 -8.06 -5.99 4.06
CA ILE A 983 -8.14 -7.28 4.72
C ILE A 983 -8.55 -7.09 6.18
N THR A 984 -9.28 -8.06 6.70
CA THR A 984 -9.76 -8.05 8.07
C THR A 984 -9.30 -9.29 8.81
N SER A 985 -9.10 -9.18 10.12
CA SER A 985 -8.73 -10.29 10.99
C SER A 985 -9.54 -10.26 12.28
N PRO A 986 -9.98 -11.43 12.80
CA PRO A 986 -10.66 -11.48 14.08
C PRO A 986 -9.70 -11.14 15.23
N ALA A 987 -10.22 -10.44 16.25
CA ALA A 987 -9.61 -10.38 17.57
C ALA A 987 -10.06 -11.61 18.41
N LEU A 988 -9.56 -11.74 19.64
CA LEU A 988 -10.12 -12.75 20.56
C LEU A 988 -11.50 -12.38 21.07
N LEU A 989 -11.76 -11.07 21.14
CA LEU A 989 -13.07 -10.51 21.40
C LEU A 989 -13.96 -10.70 20.18
N GLU A 990 -15.13 -11.28 20.39
CA GLU A 990 -16.10 -11.54 19.33
C GLU A 990 -16.75 -10.25 18.81
N SER A 991 -16.72 -9.18 19.61
CA SER A 991 -17.24 -7.88 19.20
C SER A 991 -16.35 -7.14 18.20
N THR A 992 -15.06 -7.49 18.11
CA THR A 992 -14.02 -6.63 17.50
C THR A 992 -13.32 -7.31 16.33
N SER A 993 -13.13 -6.55 15.24
CA SER A 993 -12.39 -6.93 14.04
C SER A 993 -11.27 -5.93 13.76
N LEU A 994 -10.08 -6.43 13.42
CA LEU A 994 -8.98 -5.61 12.92
C LEU A 994 -9.17 -5.37 11.43
N VAL A 995 -8.99 -4.13 10.99
CA VAL A 995 -9.15 -3.70 9.60
C VAL A 995 -7.82 -3.11 9.13
N PHE A 996 -7.23 -3.71 8.11
CA PHE A 996 -6.02 -3.20 7.47
C PHE A 996 -6.29 -2.86 6.01
N ALA A 997 -6.17 -1.59 5.68
CA ALA A 997 -6.27 -1.06 4.33
C ALA A 997 -4.87 -0.75 3.81
N TYR A 998 -4.57 -1.22 2.60
CA TYR A 998 -3.28 -1.00 1.97
C TYR A 998 -3.40 -0.63 0.49
N GLY A 999 -2.47 0.18 0.05
CA GLY A 999 -2.35 0.71 -1.30
C GLY A 999 -1.07 1.52 -1.39
N LEU A 1000 -1.15 2.78 -1.81
CA LEU A 1000 -0.03 3.71 -1.64
C LEU A 1000 0.27 3.90 -0.14
N ASP A 1001 -0.76 4.12 0.67
CA ASP A 1001 -0.64 4.22 2.12
C ASP A 1001 -1.04 2.93 2.84
N LEU A 1002 -0.58 2.83 4.09
CA LEU A 1002 -0.99 1.77 5.00
C LEU A 1002 -1.80 2.37 6.15
N PHE A 1003 -2.96 1.79 6.43
CA PHE A 1003 -3.82 2.18 7.55
C PHE A 1003 -4.37 0.94 8.26
N LEU A 1004 -4.31 0.95 9.59
CA LEU A 1004 -4.90 -0.10 10.42
C LEU A 1004 -5.76 0.53 11.50
N THR A 1005 -6.91 -0.07 11.75
CA THR A 1005 -7.80 0.30 12.87
C THR A 1005 -8.57 -0.91 13.39
N ARG A 1006 -9.38 -0.71 14.43
CA ARG A 1006 -10.28 -1.71 15.02
C ARG A 1006 -11.71 -1.25 14.85
N VAL A 1007 -12.60 -2.19 14.52
CA VAL A 1007 -14.02 -1.91 14.33
C VAL A 1007 -14.84 -2.88 15.17
N ALA A 1008 -15.86 -2.36 15.84
CA ALA A 1008 -16.83 -3.16 16.59
C ALA A 1008 -18.25 -2.95 16.03
N PRO A 1009 -18.68 -3.74 15.03
CA PRO A 1009 -19.95 -3.54 14.31
C PRO A 1009 -21.19 -3.47 15.22
N SER A 1010 -21.23 -4.32 16.26
CA SER A 1010 -22.34 -4.38 17.22
C SER A 1010 -22.03 -3.64 18.53
N ASN A 1011 -21.03 -2.76 18.53
CA ASN A 1011 -20.33 -2.27 19.72
C ASN A 1011 -19.68 -3.39 20.55
N THR A 1012 -18.94 -3.01 21.58
CA THR A 1012 -18.20 -3.94 22.46
C THR A 1012 -19.14 -4.53 23.51
N PHE A 1013 -19.76 -5.68 23.22
CA PHE A 1013 -20.67 -6.38 24.13
C PHE A 1013 -19.98 -7.37 25.08
N ASP A 1014 -18.73 -7.72 24.80
CA ASP A 1014 -17.89 -8.66 25.55
C ASP A 1014 -16.86 -7.98 26.47
N VAL A 1015 -16.83 -6.64 26.46
CA VAL A 1015 -16.01 -5.81 27.34
C VAL A 1015 -16.91 -4.82 28.08
N LEU A 1016 -16.56 -4.55 29.34
CA LEU A 1016 -17.23 -3.53 30.14
C LEU A 1016 -17.02 -2.15 29.52
N SER A 1017 -18.06 -1.31 29.48
CA SER A 1017 -17.91 0.04 28.93
C SER A 1017 -16.88 0.85 29.73
N GLU A 1018 -16.14 1.70 29.04
CA GLU A 1018 -15.13 2.55 29.67
C GLU A 1018 -15.77 3.62 30.56
N SER A 1019 -16.98 4.04 30.21
CA SER A 1019 -17.83 4.93 31.00
C SER A 1019 -18.43 4.27 32.26
N PHE A 1020 -18.16 2.99 32.51
CA PHE A 1020 -18.71 2.31 33.69
C PHE A 1020 -18.14 2.90 34.98
N ASN A 1021 -19.02 3.45 35.83
CA ASN A 1021 -18.62 4.12 37.06
C ASN A 1021 -18.25 3.12 38.17
N LYS A 1022 -17.01 2.62 38.11
CA LYS A 1022 -16.44 1.69 39.10
C LYS A 1022 -16.44 2.27 40.51
N VAL A 1023 -16.16 3.57 40.66
CA VAL A 1023 -16.11 4.25 41.97
C VAL A 1023 -17.48 4.23 42.65
N GLN A 1024 -18.55 4.52 41.90
CA GLN A 1024 -19.92 4.46 42.41
C GLN A 1024 -20.30 3.05 42.86
N LEU A 1025 -19.91 2.02 42.08
CA LEU A 1025 -20.15 0.62 42.47
C LEU A 1025 -19.49 0.30 43.82
N VAL A 1026 -18.22 0.70 44.00
CA VAL A 1026 -17.50 0.47 45.26
C VAL A 1026 -18.15 1.19 46.42
N LEU A 1027 -18.44 2.49 46.26
CA LEU A 1027 -19.04 3.31 47.30
C LEU A 1027 -20.41 2.78 47.73
N THR A 1028 -21.23 2.31 46.79
CA THR A 1028 -22.54 1.72 47.10
C THR A 1028 -22.39 0.40 47.85
N VAL A 1029 -21.51 -0.51 47.41
CA VAL A 1029 -21.24 -1.78 48.11
C VAL A 1029 -20.69 -1.55 49.51
N THR A 1030 -19.72 -0.64 49.68
CA THR A 1030 -19.17 -0.30 51.00
C THR A 1030 -20.23 0.36 51.88
N GLY A 1031 -21.04 1.28 51.35
CA GLY A 1031 -22.13 1.92 52.07
C GLY A 1031 -23.17 0.92 52.57
N LEU A 1032 -23.58 -0.03 51.72
CA LEU A 1032 -24.48 -1.14 52.08
C LEU A 1032 -23.86 -2.04 53.16
N ALA A 1033 -22.58 -2.39 53.04
CA ALA A 1033 -21.89 -3.22 54.03
C ALA A 1033 -21.84 -2.53 55.41
N VAL A 1034 -21.51 -1.23 55.46
CA VAL A 1034 -21.51 -0.43 56.69
C VAL A 1034 -22.93 -0.35 57.28
N ALA A 1035 -23.94 -0.10 56.45
CA ALA A 1035 -25.34 -0.08 56.89
C ALA A 1035 -25.76 -1.42 57.50
N ILE A 1036 -25.36 -2.56 56.91
CA ILE A 1036 -25.62 -3.89 57.45
C ILE A 1036 -24.91 -4.09 58.79
N LEU A 1037 -23.63 -3.69 58.90
CA LEU A 1037 -22.86 -3.81 60.14
C LEU A 1037 -23.47 -3.00 61.29
N ILE A 1038 -24.05 -1.83 60.99
CA ILE A 1038 -24.73 -0.98 61.98
C ILE A 1038 -26.12 -1.53 62.33
N THR A 1039 -26.91 -1.94 61.33
CA THR A 1039 -28.29 -2.39 61.55
C THR A 1039 -28.39 -3.79 62.17
N ARG A 1040 -27.46 -4.70 61.87
CA ARG A 1040 -27.44 -6.07 62.41
C ARG A 1040 -27.49 -6.13 63.94
N PRO A 1041 -26.66 -5.40 64.72
CA PRO A 1041 -26.76 -5.40 66.17
C PRO A 1041 -28.05 -4.70 66.66
N MET A 1042 -28.53 -3.65 65.98
CA MET A 1042 -29.79 -2.98 66.33
C MET A 1042 -30.98 -3.95 66.22
N VAL A 1043 -31.05 -4.72 65.14
CA VAL A 1043 -32.11 -5.72 64.92
C VAL A 1043 -31.96 -6.88 65.90
N LYS A 1044 -30.74 -7.38 66.17
CA LYS A 1044 -30.52 -8.40 67.19
C LYS A 1044 -30.99 -7.95 68.57
N ARG A 1045 -30.68 -6.70 68.95
CA ARG A 1045 -31.12 -6.11 70.22
C ARG A 1045 -32.63 -5.95 70.28
N LYS A 1046 -33.27 -5.51 69.18
CA LYS A 1046 -34.73 -5.40 69.09
C LYS A 1046 -35.41 -6.77 69.23
N LYS A 1047 -34.97 -7.78 68.47
CA LYS A 1047 -35.49 -9.16 68.57
C LYS A 1047 -35.27 -9.80 69.93
N LEU A 1048 -34.13 -9.53 70.58
CA LEU A 1048 -33.87 -10.02 71.93
C LEU A 1048 -34.86 -9.37 72.92
N ARG A 1049 -35.10 -8.06 72.80
CA ARG A 1049 -36.05 -7.34 73.66
C ARG A 1049 -37.49 -7.85 73.49
N GLU A 1050 -37.95 -8.08 72.26
CA GLU A 1050 -39.27 -8.66 71.94
C GLU A 1050 -39.44 -10.12 72.39
N ARG A 1051 -38.34 -10.82 72.73
CA ARG A 1051 -38.41 -12.17 73.30
C ARG A 1051 -38.44 -12.17 74.83
N TRP A 1052 -37.96 -11.10 75.45
CA TRP A 1052 -37.84 -10.96 76.91
C TRP A 1052 -39.04 -10.22 77.53
N TYR A 1053 -39.71 -9.38 76.74
CA TYR A 1053 -40.96 -8.68 77.04
C TYR A 1053 -41.89 -8.88 75.86
#